data_AF-A0A3L6MRV5-F1
#
_entry.id   AF-A0A3L6MRV5-F1
#
_cell.length_a   1.000
_cell.length_b   1.000
_cell.length_c   1.000
_cell.angle_alpha   90.00
_cell.angle_beta   90.00
_cell.angle_gamma   90.00
#
_symmetry.space_group_name_H-M   'P 1'
#
loop_
_entity.id
_entity.type
_entity.pdbx_description
1 polymer ?
#
loop_
_entity_poly.entity_id
_entity_poly.type
_entity_poly.pdbx_seq_one_letter_code
_entity_poly.pdbx_strand_id
1 'polypeptide(L)'
;MAADDSYTAADERARAARRAGLQAKKDEQPANTARSYAAKQREWKARPPRPPPLFPLSLPSFYAGAPWTANRRKPIGLVPWPDGELVTPDKLAAWLKEDILLRRVAPPQKKPRARGRGKGKGKGKGKGKAVQLRQQLEQEQLEAAALAEAESLAEALEVPLVEAAELLADDREGYVPPTALAPAAADLAEGSLLTKGTIDAYIAAVIELWRLQVAHGNANTENPRGAAVRGFLEQRGRQRGKHDRASFKDRGTDGIQAGYSHDEWLRIQDLLLSGAAYMPQNLRTRVDLLFGHYYLLRGENRRKMELADLSLLDYPSSEGPTPCGCLVTLLRDGKLNKTAKKEFMGALRHKDPLLCTQGALAQLFFWRWHVAGESPPSFRRRQDWYRIKVLVGRDREQELSYPTQLQETWRIFGAAGLVASKKTHLPRRVGAQDAETHGTSLAQISQAGRWNQSVLCQAYLTHLPRQFMRIVAGFSASPGDYFLARAANEPPLRARRQCWAEGGLDDGDLAADGFLKLMRRLRIVLLQDLAVLQPRYPSLPFFAYAPFNGSEWDEFAVAVRSDAAGATEPLSLLVQRALPELSGVLESTREALLQNNQRLAIRLEARLEGIQAGLDSLLQGKVPITFTGHFGAGPAVSLAPAPAPSTAPTLNFNTAPAPAPEPPVPGMPVVAALAKVFTVRDVWKEWEEGIAGQPAVRVLEETWGSRWRPGNGIRVQFCRRKVIWDELLARTASGKSEEEAVAELELLRAGRSLNRLVDELKQRRRRGQGQGRIRVQVGTPVPDDPDPGPRPTRDQGHRARWARLGRRRTAPRRR
;
A
#
# COMPACT_ATOMS: atom_id res chain seq x y z
N MET A 1 38.82 -37.52 -21.80
CA MET A 1 37.42 -37.51 -22.31
C MET A 1 36.35 -37.53 -21.21
N ALA A 2 36.59 -38.03 -19.99
CA ALA A 2 35.56 -38.09 -18.93
C ALA A 2 35.23 -36.75 -18.20
N ALA A 3 36.02 -35.67 -18.40
CA ALA A 3 35.79 -34.38 -17.74
C ALA A 3 34.74 -33.50 -18.45
N ASP A 4 34.62 -33.61 -19.78
CA ASP A 4 33.72 -32.81 -20.62
C ASP A 4 32.25 -33.23 -20.47
N ASP A 5 32.02 -34.53 -20.28
CA ASP A 5 30.69 -35.11 -20.04
C ASP A 5 30.10 -34.67 -18.68
N SER A 6 30.96 -34.39 -17.69
CA SER A 6 30.53 -33.96 -16.36
C SER A 6 30.04 -32.50 -16.34
N TYR A 7 30.70 -31.63 -17.13
CA TYR A 7 30.37 -30.21 -17.24
C TYR A 7 29.09 -30.00 -18.07
N THR A 8 28.95 -30.77 -19.15
CA THR A 8 27.73 -30.79 -19.98
C THR A 8 26.53 -31.36 -19.23
N ALA A 9 26.70 -32.42 -18.43
CA ALA A 9 25.64 -32.96 -17.58
C ALA A 9 25.21 -32.00 -16.44
N ALA A 10 26.15 -31.25 -15.85
CA ALA A 10 25.84 -30.23 -14.85
C ALA A 10 25.07 -29.05 -15.45
N ASP A 11 25.44 -28.62 -16.66
CA ASP A 11 24.74 -27.57 -17.40
C ASP A 11 23.34 -28.03 -17.88
N GLU A 12 23.20 -29.30 -18.25
CA GLU A 12 21.89 -29.87 -18.62
C GLU A 12 20.96 -29.99 -17.41
N ARG A 13 21.45 -30.40 -16.24
CA ARG A 13 20.68 -30.37 -14.98
C ARG A 13 20.25 -28.95 -14.62
N ALA A 14 21.13 -27.96 -14.78
CA ALA A 14 20.81 -26.55 -14.56
C ALA A 14 19.74 -26.04 -15.54
N ARG A 15 19.83 -26.40 -16.82
CA ARG A 15 18.82 -26.08 -17.85
C ARG A 15 17.48 -26.76 -17.56
N ALA A 16 17.48 -28.04 -17.15
CA ALA A 16 16.28 -28.77 -16.75
C ALA A 16 15.59 -28.12 -15.53
N ALA A 17 16.35 -27.73 -14.50
CA ALA A 17 15.82 -27.01 -13.34
C ALA A 17 15.22 -25.64 -13.72
N ARG A 18 15.86 -24.89 -14.63
CA ARG A 18 15.31 -23.62 -15.14
C ARG A 18 14.01 -23.82 -15.92
N ARG A 19 13.93 -24.86 -16.77
CA ARG A 19 12.71 -25.22 -17.50
C ARG A 19 11.57 -25.58 -16.55
N ALA A 20 11.85 -26.43 -15.56
CA ALA A 20 10.87 -26.82 -14.54
C ALA A 20 10.35 -25.61 -13.76
N GLY A 21 11.24 -24.70 -13.34
CA GLY A 21 10.83 -23.49 -12.62
C GLY A 21 10.00 -22.51 -13.46
N LEU A 22 10.29 -22.37 -14.76
CA LEU A 22 9.48 -21.54 -15.66
C LEU A 22 8.12 -22.17 -15.98
N GLN A 23 8.07 -23.50 -16.11
CA GLN A 23 6.83 -24.23 -16.33
C GLN A 23 5.92 -24.16 -15.10
N ALA A 24 6.45 -24.40 -13.89
CA ALA A 24 5.70 -24.24 -12.64
C ALA A 24 5.10 -22.82 -12.50
N LYS A 25 5.89 -21.79 -12.82
CA LYS A 25 5.41 -20.40 -12.84
C LYS A 25 4.29 -20.15 -13.86
N LYS A 26 4.31 -20.85 -14.99
CA LYS A 26 3.28 -20.76 -16.02
C LYS A 26 2.01 -21.50 -15.59
N ASP A 27 2.15 -22.64 -14.92
CA ASP A 27 1.03 -23.44 -14.41
C ASP A 27 0.32 -22.73 -13.24
N GLU A 28 1.06 -21.99 -12.41
CA GLU A 28 0.54 -21.15 -11.33
C GLU A 28 0.13 -19.73 -11.78
N GLN A 29 0.22 -19.43 -13.07
CA GLN A 29 -0.15 -18.12 -13.60
C GLN A 29 -1.67 -17.91 -13.52
N PRO A 30 -2.16 -16.73 -13.12
CA PRO A 30 -3.60 -16.45 -13.15
C PRO A 30 -4.18 -16.73 -14.53
N ALA A 31 -5.31 -17.45 -14.60
CA ALA A 31 -5.88 -17.97 -15.85
C ALA A 31 -6.05 -16.90 -16.94
N ASN A 32 -6.37 -15.66 -16.54
CA ASN A 32 -6.48 -14.52 -17.46
C ASN A 32 -5.15 -14.06 -18.05
N THR A 33 -4.08 -14.03 -17.24
CA THR A 33 -2.75 -13.69 -17.73
C THR A 33 -2.29 -14.77 -18.73
N ALA A 34 -2.50 -16.04 -18.41
CA ALA A 34 -2.17 -17.15 -19.30
C ALA A 34 -2.91 -17.09 -20.65
N ARG A 35 -4.23 -16.82 -20.65
CA ARG A 35 -5.03 -16.66 -21.88
C ARG A 35 -4.64 -15.42 -22.68
N SER A 36 -4.46 -14.27 -22.01
CA SER A 36 -4.04 -13.01 -22.63
C SER A 36 -2.68 -13.15 -23.29
N TYR A 37 -1.73 -13.79 -22.61
CA TYR A 37 -0.40 -14.06 -23.15
C TYR A 37 -0.47 -15.06 -24.29
N ALA A 38 -1.27 -16.13 -24.17
CA ALA A 38 -1.44 -17.10 -25.25
C ALA A 38 -2.01 -16.49 -26.54
N ALA A 39 -2.95 -15.54 -26.45
CA ALA A 39 -3.44 -14.81 -27.62
C ALA A 39 -2.32 -13.97 -28.28
N LYS A 40 -1.62 -13.16 -27.47
CA LYS A 40 -0.53 -12.28 -27.94
C LYS A 40 0.66 -13.07 -28.49
N GLN A 41 0.97 -14.21 -27.88
CA GLN A 41 2.01 -15.14 -28.34
C GLN A 41 1.59 -15.86 -29.63
N ARG A 42 0.31 -16.20 -29.81
CA ARG A 42 -0.19 -16.74 -31.10
C ARG A 42 -0.03 -15.71 -32.21
N GLU A 43 -0.37 -14.45 -31.95
CA GLU A 43 -0.16 -13.36 -32.91
C GLU A 43 1.31 -13.16 -33.26
N TRP A 44 2.20 -13.19 -32.25
CA TRP A 44 3.64 -13.16 -32.46
C TRP A 44 4.12 -14.29 -33.38
N LYS A 45 3.64 -15.52 -33.16
CA LYS A 45 4.02 -16.70 -33.94
C LYS A 45 3.42 -16.73 -35.34
N ALA A 46 2.26 -16.11 -35.54
CA ALA A 46 1.56 -16.07 -36.83
C ALA A 46 2.20 -15.11 -37.85
N ARG A 47 3.24 -14.35 -37.47
CA ARG A 47 3.99 -13.49 -38.40
C ARG A 47 4.82 -14.36 -39.38
N PRO A 48 4.53 -14.37 -40.70
CA PRO A 48 5.24 -15.24 -41.64
C PRO A 48 6.69 -14.77 -41.89
N PRO A 49 7.65 -15.70 -42.18
CA PRO A 49 8.96 -15.33 -42.73
C PRO A 49 8.77 -14.81 -44.16
N ARG A 50 9.33 -13.65 -44.50
CA ARG A 50 9.40 -13.19 -45.90
C ARG A 50 10.61 -13.84 -46.62
N PRO A 51 10.67 -13.90 -47.96
CA PRO A 51 11.83 -14.42 -48.69
C PRO A 51 12.92 -13.33 -48.95
N PRO A 52 14.20 -13.72 -49.15
CA PRO A 52 15.35 -12.81 -49.18
C PRO A 52 15.45 -11.96 -50.47
N PRO A 53 16.21 -10.85 -50.46
CA PRO A 53 16.42 -10.01 -51.64
C PRO A 53 17.38 -10.69 -52.63
N LEU A 54 16.98 -10.77 -53.91
CA LEU A 54 17.93 -10.95 -55.01
C LEU A 54 18.56 -9.59 -55.31
N PHE A 55 19.88 -9.47 -55.14
CA PHE A 55 20.65 -8.37 -55.70
C PHE A 55 20.74 -8.55 -57.22
N PRO A 56 20.39 -7.56 -58.05
CA PRO A 56 20.85 -7.53 -59.43
C PRO A 56 22.28 -6.94 -59.45
N LEU A 57 23.25 -7.78 -59.80
CA LEU A 57 24.50 -7.31 -60.37
C LEU A 57 24.16 -6.62 -61.69
N SER A 58 24.44 -5.34 -61.82
CA SER A 58 24.50 -4.66 -63.12
C SER A 58 25.90 -4.14 -63.36
N LEU A 59 26.56 -4.70 -64.38
CA LEU A 59 27.39 -3.95 -65.32
C LEU A 59 26.87 -4.25 -66.74
N PRO A 60 27.08 -3.33 -67.71
CA PRO A 60 26.14 -3.06 -68.79
C PRO A 60 26.59 -3.66 -70.12
N SER A 61 25.64 -4.00 -71.00
CA SER A 61 25.85 -3.85 -72.45
C SER A 61 24.56 -4.01 -73.25
N PHE A 62 24.22 -2.97 -74.02
CA PHE A 62 23.71 -2.97 -75.38
C PHE A 62 22.83 -4.16 -75.86
N TYR A 63 21.54 -3.91 -76.12
CA TYR A 63 20.94 -3.84 -77.47
C TYR A 63 19.40 -3.65 -77.42
N ALA A 64 18.95 -2.82 -78.37
CA ALA A 64 17.62 -2.43 -78.85
C ALA A 64 16.35 -3.30 -78.60
N GLY A 65 15.20 -2.62 -78.47
CA GLY A 65 13.96 -3.02 -79.18
C GLY A 65 12.60 -3.02 -78.45
N ALA A 66 11.93 -1.85 -78.35
CA ALA A 66 10.46 -1.60 -78.37
C ALA A 66 9.47 -2.40 -77.42
N PRO A 67 8.15 -2.09 -77.39
CA PRO A 67 7.54 -1.04 -76.58
C PRO A 67 6.59 -1.55 -75.46
N TRP A 68 6.24 -0.61 -74.57
CA TRP A 68 5.31 -0.70 -73.44
C TRP A 68 3.99 -1.44 -73.70
N THR A 69 3.63 -2.37 -72.81
CA THR A 69 2.22 -2.66 -72.47
C THR A 69 2.03 -2.77 -70.96
N ALA A 70 1.06 -2.01 -70.46
CA ALA A 70 0.70 -1.83 -69.07
C ALA A 70 0.19 -3.12 -68.39
N ASN A 71 0.64 -3.39 -67.16
CA ASN A 71 -0.23 -4.01 -66.16
C ASN A 71 0.25 -3.82 -64.71
N ARG A 72 -0.65 -3.25 -63.89
CA ARG A 72 -0.81 -3.36 -62.42
C ARG A 72 0.42 -3.13 -61.52
N ARG A 73 0.43 -1.96 -60.89
CA ARG A 73 1.21 -1.60 -59.68
C ARG A 73 1.04 -2.66 -58.58
N LYS A 74 2.11 -3.39 -58.26
CA LYS A 74 2.32 -4.05 -56.95
C LYS A 74 3.13 -3.09 -56.05
N PRO A 75 2.77 -2.90 -54.77
CA PRO A 75 3.62 -2.17 -53.84
C PRO A 75 4.80 -3.05 -53.35
N ILE A 76 5.92 -2.37 -53.21
CA ILE A 76 7.29 -2.85 -52.98
C ILE A 76 7.54 -3.26 -51.52
N GLY A 77 8.20 -4.41 -51.33
CA GLY A 77 9.30 -4.70 -50.37
C GLY A 77 9.11 -4.55 -48.84
N LEU A 78 9.21 -5.66 -48.08
CA LEU A 78 9.77 -5.69 -46.70
C LEU A 78 10.63 -6.96 -46.51
N VAL A 79 11.67 -6.84 -45.69
CA VAL A 79 12.80 -7.77 -45.44
C VAL A 79 12.41 -8.98 -44.53
N PRO A 80 13.04 -10.17 -44.67
CA PRO A 80 12.89 -11.33 -43.77
C PRO A 80 13.67 -11.24 -42.46
N TRP A 81 13.19 -11.91 -41.42
CA TRP A 81 13.93 -12.16 -40.17
C TRP A 81 14.46 -13.62 -40.15
N PRO A 82 15.77 -13.86 -39.94
CA PRO A 82 16.39 -15.21 -40.02
C PRO A 82 15.97 -16.21 -38.92
N ASP A 83 15.36 -15.72 -37.85
CA ASP A 83 15.24 -16.37 -36.55
C ASP A 83 13.88 -17.06 -36.30
N GLY A 84 12.96 -17.08 -37.27
CA GLY A 84 11.74 -17.90 -37.22
C GLY A 84 10.81 -17.57 -36.04
N GLU A 85 10.48 -18.53 -35.16
CA GLU A 85 9.69 -18.29 -33.94
C GLU A 85 10.49 -17.63 -32.79
N LEU A 86 11.83 -17.54 -32.91
CA LEU A 86 12.69 -17.03 -31.86
C LEU A 86 12.40 -15.54 -31.57
N VAL A 87 12.61 -15.17 -30.32
CA VAL A 87 12.49 -13.80 -29.85
C VAL A 87 13.87 -13.16 -29.84
N THR A 88 14.04 -12.12 -30.65
CA THR A 88 15.21 -11.24 -30.68
C THR A 88 14.82 -9.79 -30.34
N PRO A 89 15.74 -8.99 -29.77
CA PRO A 89 15.49 -7.56 -29.51
C PRO A 89 15.01 -6.79 -30.75
N ASP A 90 15.66 -7.00 -31.90
CA ASP A 90 15.35 -6.29 -33.14
C ASP A 90 13.99 -6.69 -33.71
N LYS A 91 13.65 -7.98 -33.67
CA LYS A 91 12.35 -8.47 -34.13
C LYS A 91 11.21 -7.95 -33.26
N LEU A 92 11.42 -7.88 -31.93
CA LEU A 92 10.43 -7.29 -31.02
C LEU A 92 10.29 -5.79 -31.29
N ALA A 93 11.39 -5.06 -31.46
CA ALA A 93 11.36 -3.64 -31.78
C ALA A 93 10.63 -3.36 -33.10
N ALA A 94 10.93 -4.14 -34.15
CA ALA A 94 10.26 -4.03 -35.44
C ALA A 94 8.78 -4.37 -35.35
N TRP A 95 8.42 -5.45 -34.64
CA TRP A 95 7.01 -5.83 -34.45
C TRP A 95 6.21 -4.75 -33.71
N LEU A 96 6.80 -4.13 -32.69
CA LEU A 96 6.15 -3.01 -32.00
C LEU A 96 5.96 -1.82 -32.94
N LYS A 97 7.00 -1.43 -33.69
CA LYS A 97 6.97 -0.26 -34.58
C LYS A 97 5.99 -0.41 -35.73
N GLU A 98 6.00 -1.58 -36.38
CA GLU A 98 5.31 -1.80 -37.66
C GLU A 98 3.88 -2.30 -37.48
N ASP A 99 3.53 -2.83 -36.31
CA ASP A 99 2.24 -3.44 -36.08
C ASP A 99 1.58 -2.87 -34.81
N ILE A 100 2.10 -3.23 -33.62
CA ILE A 100 1.41 -2.94 -32.36
C ILE A 100 1.19 -1.44 -32.09
N LEU A 101 2.15 -0.58 -32.45
CA LEU A 101 2.02 0.88 -32.27
C LEU A 101 1.10 1.55 -33.30
N LEU A 102 0.87 0.92 -34.45
CA LEU A 102 -0.02 1.40 -35.50
C LEU A 102 -1.45 0.88 -35.33
N ARG A 103 -1.63 -0.16 -34.50
CA ARG A 103 -2.95 -0.74 -34.21
C ARG A 103 -3.86 0.26 -33.52
N ARG A 104 -5.05 0.36 -34.10
CA ARG A 104 -6.18 1.09 -33.57
C ARG A 104 -7.15 0.10 -32.95
N VAL A 105 -7.86 0.55 -31.93
CA VAL A 105 -8.99 -0.16 -31.35
C VAL A 105 -10.03 -0.35 -32.46
N ALA A 106 -10.34 -1.61 -32.77
CA ALA A 106 -11.16 -1.98 -33.92
C ALA A 106 -12.64 -1.64 -33.67
N PRO A 107 -13.41 -1.26 -34.72
CA PRO A 107 -14.86 -1.20 -34.66
C PRO A 107 -15.47 -2.53 -34.23
N PRO A 108 -16.58 -2.53 -33.47
CA PRO A 108 -17.35 -3.75 -33.27
C PRO A 108 -17.89 -4.23 -34.63
N GLN A 109 -17.35 -5.35 -35.14
CA GLN A 109 -17.89 -5.96 -36.36
C GLN A 109 -19.30 -6.49 -36.08
N LYS A 110 -20.32 -5.82 -36.61
CA LYS A 110 -21.66 -6.42 -36.78
C LYS A 110 -21.50 -7.65 -37.69
N LYS A 111 -21.59 -8.85 -37.12
CA LYS A 111 -21.57 -10.08 -37.92
C LYS A 111 -22.78 -10.09 -38.86
N PRO A 112 -22.60 -10.36 -40.17
CA PRO A 112 -23.71 -10.79 -41.01
C PRO A 112 -24.25 -12.12 -40.48
N ARG A 113 -25.57 -12.26 -40.38
CA ARG A 113 -26.24 -13.53 -40.06
C ARG A 113 -25.72 -14.61 -41.00
N ALA A 114 -25.01 -15.59 -40.47
CA ALA A 114 -24.51 -16.73 -41.23
C ALA A 114 -25.70 -17.57 -41.73
N ARG A 115 -25.97 -17.51 -43.04
CA ARG A 115 -26.81 -18.49 -43.73
C ARG A 115 -26.11 -19.85 -43.67
N GLY A 116 -26.83 -20.85 -43.19
CA GLY A 116 -26.34 -22.21 -43.05
C GLY A 116 -25.87 -22.82 -44.36
N ARG A 117 -24.74 -23.54 -44.30
CA ARG A 117 -24.34 -24.49 -45.34
C ARG A 117 -23.63 -25.70 -44.74
N GLY A 118 -24.28 -26.86 -44.90
CA GLY A 118 -23.69 -28.10 -45.43
C GLY A 118 -22.64 -28.84 -44.59
N LYS A 119 -23.08 -29.91 -43.92
CA LYS A 119 -22.22 -30.99 -43.40
C LYS A 119 -21.54 -31.75 -44.55
N GLY A 120 -20.22 -31.67 -44.65
CA GLY A 120 -19.38 -32.60 -45.42
C GLY A 120 -18.60 -33.53 -44.48
N LYS A 121 -18.84 -34.83 -44.56
CA LYS A 121 -18.15 -35.88 -43.77
C LYS A 121 -16.71 -36.08 -44.27
N GLY A 122 -15.74 -36.03 -43.36
CA GLY A 122 -14.37 -36.49 -43.57
C GLY A 122 -13.83 -37.21 -42.33
N LYS A 123 -13.71 -38.55 -42.41
CA LYS A 123 -13.20 -39.44 -41.36
C LYS A 123 -11.69 -39.22 -41.11
N GLY A 124 -11.26 -39.26 -39.84
CA GLY A 124 -9.86 -39.49 -39.47
C GLY A 124 -9.38 -38.75 -38.21
N LYS A 125 -8.74 -39.49 -37.28
CA LYS A 125 -8.02 -39.08 -36.04
C LYS A 125 -8.88 -38.80 -34.79
N GLY A 126 -9.29 -39.87 -34.10
CA GLY A 126 -10.33 -39.88 -33.05
C GLY A 126 -9.92 -39.79 -31.58
N LYS A 127 -8.67 -39.51 -31.20
CA LYS A 127 -8.31 -39.37 -29.75
C LYS A 127 -7.95 -37.94 -29.31
N GLY A 128 -7.25 -37.17 -30.14
CA GLY A 128 -7.05 -35.72 -29.89
C GLY A 128 -8.30 -34.88 -30.12
N LYS A 129 -9.17 -35.29 -31.05
CA LYS A 129 -10.42 -34.59 -31.39
C LYS A 129 -11.46 -34.64 -30.27
N ALA A 130 -11.55 -35.72 -29.50
CA ALA A 130 -12.51 -35.80 -28.40
C ALA A 130 -12.16 -34.85 -27.24
N VAL A 131 -10.86 -34.70 -26.96
CA VAL A 131 -10.35 -33.74 -25.96
C VAL A 131 -10.53 -32.31 -26.47
N GLN A 132 -10.24 -32.04 -27.74
CA GLN A 132 -10.51 -30.74 -28.37
C GLN A 132 -12.00 -30.40 -28.42
N LEU A 133 -12.88 -31.37 -28.68
CA LEU A 133 -14.32 -31.16 -28.72
C LEU A 133 -14.87 -30.87 -27.33
N ARG A 134 -14.37 -31.54 -26.29
CA ARG A 134 -14.72 -31.22 -24.89
C ARG A 134 -14.24 -29.83 -24.49
N GLN A 135 -13.01 -29.47 -24.83
CA GLN A 135 -12.49 -28.12 -24.60
C GLN A 135 -13.25 -27.05 -25.38
N GLN A 136 -13.70 -27.35 -26.61
CA GLN A 136 -14.54 -26.45 -27.39
C GLN A 136 -15.93 -26.29 -26.78
N LEU A 137 -16.58 -27.37 -26.34
CA LEU A 137 -17.86 -27.32 -25.65
C LEU A 137 -17.77 -26.55 -24.32
N GLU A 138 -16.72 -26.77 -23.53
CA GLU A 138 -16.47 -25.99 -22.31
C GLU A 138 -16.24 -24.51 -22.63
N GLN A 139 -15.50 -24.20 -23.71
CA GLN A 139 -15.24 -22.83 -24.14
C GLN A 139 -16.54 -22.15 -24.64
N GLU A 140 -17.39 -22.86 -25.38
CA GLU A 140 -18.69 -22.36 -25.85
C GLU A 140 -19.66 -22.13 -24.70
N GLN A 141 -19.69 -23.01 -23.69
CA GLN A 141 -20.47 -22.82 -22.47
C GLN A 141 -20.00 -21.61 -21.67
N LEU A 142 -18.67 -21.41 -21.55
CA LEU A 142 -18.10 -20.24 -20.89
C LEU A 142 -18.39 -18.94 -21.65
N GLU A 143 -18.34 -18.95 -22.99
CA GLU A 143 -18.71 -17.79 -23.81
C GLU A 143 -20.19 -17.45 -23.70
N ALA A 144 -21.07 -18.46 -23.71
CA ALA A 144 -22.51 -18.26 -23.54
C ALA A 144 -22.85 -17.72 -22.14
N ALA A 145 -22.17 -18.22 -21.09
CA ALA A 145 -22.34 -17.73 -19.73
C ALA A 145 -21.87 -16.27 -19.58
N ALA A 146 -20.74 -15.91 -20.19
CA ALA A 146 -20.26 -14.52 -20.19
C ALA A 146 -21.16 -13.59 -21.00
N LEU A 147 -21.85 -14.10 -22.04
CA LEU A 147 -22.77 -13.32 -22.87
C LEU A 147 -24.05 -13.03 -22.11
N ALA A 148 -24.62 -14.05 -21.48
CA ALA A 148 -25.76 -13.89 -20.60
C ALA A 148 -25.44 -12.93 -19.42
N GLU A 149 -24.22 -12.99 -18.87
CA GLU A 149 -23.78 -12.08 -17.80
C GLU A 149 -23.66 -10.62 -18.30
N ALA A 150 -23.12 -10.41 -19.50
CA ALA A 150 -23.02 -9.08 -20.11
C ALA A 150 -24.39 -8.53 -20.55
N GLU A 151 -25.27 -9.35 -21.13
CA GLU A 151 -26.65 -8.99 -21.52
C GLU A 151 -27.48 -8.62 -20.30
N SER A 152 -27.39 -9.42 -19.24
CA SER A 152 -28.05 -9.12 -17.97
C SER A 152 -27.52 -7.82 -17.34
N LEU A 153 -26.21 -7.54 -17.41
CA LEU A 153 -25.64 -6.30 -16.90
C LEU A 153 -26.06 -5.08 -17.76
N ALA A 154 -26.09 -5.23 -19.08
CA ALA A 154 -26.46 -4.18 -20.02
C ALA A 154 -27.91 -3.74 -19.86
N GLU A 155 -28.82 -4.72 -19.75
CA GLU A 155 -30.24 -4.50 -19.50
C GLU A 155 -30.45 -3.84 -18.13
N ALA A 156 -29.77 -4.33 -17.08
CA ALA A 156 -29.99 -3.84 -15.72
C ALA A 156 -29.35 -2.46 -15.43
N LEU A 157 -28.47 -1.98 -16.31
CA LEU A 157 -27.79 -0.69 -16.18
C LEU A 157 -28.17 0.32 -17.26
N GLU A 158 -29.05 -0.05 -18.19
CA GLU A 158 -29.41 0.74 -19.37
C GLU A 158 -28.19 1.22 -20.17
N VAL A 159 -27.14 0.38 -20.23
CA VAL A 159 -25.91 0.67 -21.00
C VAL A 159 -25.79 -0.23 -22.21
N PRO A 160 -25.07 0.20 -23.26
CA PRO A 160 -24.73 -0.66 -24.37
C PRO A 160 -24.10 -1.97 -23.90
N LEU A 161 -24.48 -3.08 -24.55
CA LEU A 161 -24.01 -4.42 -24.24
C LEU A 161 -22.47 -4.57 -24.22
N VAL A 162 -21.80 -3.76 -25.04
CA VAL A 162 -20.34 -3.68 -25.08
C VAL A 162 -19.80 -3.01 -23.82
N GLU A 163 -20.36 -1.87 -23.40
CA GLU A 163 -19.94 -1.14 -22.19
C GLU A 163 -20.08 -2.02 -20.94
N ALA A 164 -21.18 -2.78 -20.84
CA ALA A 164 -21.35 -3.80 -19.80
C ALA A 164 -20.19 -4.83 -19.81
N ALA A 165 -19.82 -5.36 -20.99
CA ALA A 165 -18.71 -6.29 -21.13
C ALA A 165 -17.32 -5.69 -20.81
N GLU A 166 -17.09 -4.40 -21.06
CA GLU A 166 -15.81 -3.72 -20.78
C GLU A 166 -15.63 -3.43 -19.30
N LEU A 167 -16.68 -2.89 -18.70
CA LEU A 167 -16.81 -2.72 -17.27
C LEU A 167 -16.41 -4.04 -16.59
N LEU A 168 -17.04 -5.14 -16.99
CA LEU A 168 -16.78 -6.48 -16.46
C LEU A 168 -15.30 -6.92 -16.48
N ALA A 169 -14.56 -6.48 -17.51
CA ALA A 169 -13.17 -6.81 -17.72
C ALA A 169 -12.19 -5.94 -16.88
N ASP A 170 -12.56 -4.70 -16.57
CA ASP A 170 -11.67 -3.74 -15.90
C ASP A 170 -11.36 -4.07 -14.45
N ASP A 171 -12.23 -4.80 -13.77
CA ASP A 171 -12.13 -5.01 -12.32
C ASP A 171 -12.11 -6.47 -11.89
N ARG A 172 -12.35 -7.44 -12.79
CA ARG A 172 -12.17 -8.88 -12.53
C ARG A 172 -10.93 -9.39 -13.26
N GLU A 173 -9.84 -9.56 -12.52
CA GLU A 173 -8.66 -10.32 -12.97
C GLU A 173 -9.07 -11.78 -13.17
N GLY A 174 -9.64 -12.12 -14.33
CA GLY A 174 -10.29 -13.41 -14.57
C GLY A 174 -11.46 -13.37 -15.57
N TYR A 175 -12.06 -12.20 -15.82
CA TYR A 175 -13.18 -12.09 -16.75
C TYR A 175 -12.68 -12.07 -18.20
N VAL A 176 -13.30 -12.91 -19.02
CA VAL A 176 -13.12 -12.91 -20.47
C VAL A 176 -14.50 -12.63 -21.01
N PRO A 177 -14.77 -11.42 -21.52
CA PRO A 177 -16.07 -11.16 -22.09
C PRO A 177 -16.26 -12.06 -23.30
N PRO A 178 -17.51 -12.31 -23.71
CA PRO A 178 -17.81 -13.09 -24.90
C PRO A 178 -16.95 -12.60 -26.04
N THR A 179 -16.39 -13.50 -26.84
CA THR A 179 -15.51 -13.10 -27.94
C THR A 179 -16.17 -12.08 -28.90
N ALA A 180 -17.52 -12.05 -28.94
CA ALA A 180 -18.32 -11.06 -29.67
C ALA A 180 -18.44 -9.68 -28.99
N LEU A 181 -18.26 -9.59 -27.67
CA LEU A 181 -18.37 -8.39 -26.82
C LEU A 181 -17.06 -8.03 -26.11
N ALA A 182 -15.97 -8.75 -26.40
CA ALA A 182 -14.65 -8.49 -25.82
C ALA A 182 -14.30 -7.01 -25.97
N PRO A 183 -13.76 -6.38 -24.92
CA PRO A 183 -13.73 -4.94 -24.80
C PRO A 183 -12.85 -4.40 -25.91
N ALA A 184 -13.38 -3.44 -26.63
CA ALA A 184 -12.59 -2.47 -27.33
C ALA A 184 -12.04 -1.46 -26.31
N ALA A 185 -11.32 -1.94 -25.28
CA ALA A 185 -10.62 -1.16 -24.25
C ALA A 185 -11.28 0.20 -23.90
N ALA A 186 -12.21 0.19 -22.94
CA ALA A 186 -12.67 1.42 -22.29
C ALA A 186 -11.48 2.33 -21.93
N ASP A 187 -11.64 3.63 -22.20
CA ASP A 187 -10.68 4.75 -22.28
C ASP A 187 -10.13 5.10 -23.67
N LEU A 188 -10.51 4.36 -24.72
CA LEU A 188 -10.03 4.61 -26.08
C LEU A 188 -11.20 4.67 -27.06
N ALA A 189 -11.61 5.89 -27.43
CA ALA A 189 -12.55 6.14 -28.52
C ALA A 189 -12.23 5.23 -29.72
N GLU A 190 -13.25 4.61 -30.32
CA GLU A 190 -13.13 3.74 -31.49
C GLU A 190 -12.15 4.32 -32.53
N GLY A 191 -11.24 3.49 -33.05
CA GLY A 191 -10.19 3.97 -33.96
C GLY A 191 -9.03 4.69 -33.29
N SER A 192 -9.00 4.85 -31.96
CA SER A 192 -7.83 5.36 -31.25
C SER A 192 -6.78 4.26 -31.04
N LEU A 193 -5.51 4.67 -30.90
CA LEU A 193 -4.38 3.75 -30.87
C LEU A 193 -4.25 3.07 -29.47
N LEU A 194 -3.69 1.85 -29.39
CA LEU A 194 -3.57 1.06 -28.14
C LEU A 194 -2.89 1.80 -26.96
N THR A 195 -3.34 1.61 -25.72
CA THR A 195 -2.71 2.25 -24.54
C THR A 195 -1.33 1.66 -24.25
N LYS A 196 -0.50 2.42 -23.53
CA LYS A 196 0.82 1.95 -23.05
C LYS A 196 0.70 0.64 -22.25
N GLY A 197 -0.31 0.52 -21.40
CA GLY A 197 -0.53 -0.68 -20.58
C GLY A 197 -0.82 -1.92 -21.42
N THR A 198 -1.64 -1.79 -22.46
CA THR A 198 -1.92 -2.88 -23.41
C THR A 198 -0.65 -3.29 -24.17
N ILE A 199 0.14 -2.31 -24.62
CA ILE A 199 1.44 -2.56 -25.29
C ILE A 199 2.42 -3.27 -24.34
N ASP A 200 2.50 -2.84 -23.08
CA ASP A 200 3.31 -3.51 -22.05
C ASP A 200 2.88 -4.97 -21.85
N ALA A 201 1.60 -5.30 -22.00
CA ALA A 201 1.12 -6.68 -21.96
C ALA A 201 1.57 -7.51 -23.18
N TYR A 202 1.60 -6.94 -24.39
CA TYR A 202 2.22 -7.58 -25.57
C TYR A 202 3.70 -7.85 -25.35
N ILE A 203 4.42 -6.86 -24.84
CA ILE A 203 5.84 -6.98 -24.52
C ILE A 203 6.06 -8.07 -23.47
N ALA A 204 5.26 -8.09 -22.40
CA ALA A 204 5.40 -9.05 -21.32
C ALA A 204 5.11 -10.49 -21.79
N ALA A 205 4.11 -10.68 -22.66
CA ALA A 205 3.80 -11.97 -23.27
C ALA A 205 4.96 -12.49 -24.15
N VAL A 206 5.60 -11.63 -24.94
CA VAL A 206 6.74 -12.00 -25.79
C VAL A 206 8.02 -12.24 -24.96
N ILE A 207 8.24 -11.47 -23.89
CA ILE A 207 9.36 -11.69 -22.96
C ILE A 207 9.22 -13.03 -22.24
N GLU A 208 8.00 -13.45 -21.90
CA GLU A 208 7.78 -14.80 -21.33
C GLU A 208 8.16 -15.89 -22.32
N LEU A 209 7.78 -15.74 -23.60
CA LEU A 209 8.18 -16.66 -24.67
C LEU A 209 9.71 -16.71 -24.82
N TRP A 210 10.39 -15.55 -24.79
CA TRP A 210 11.85 -15.48 -24.80
C TRP A 210 12.50 -16.24 -23.64
N ARG A 211 11.99 -16.07 -22.40
CA ARG A 211 12.49 -16.79 -21.22
C ARG A 211 12.39 -18.30 -21.39
N LEU A 212 11.28 -18.79 -21.96
CA LEU A 212 11.12 -20.19 -22.28
C LEU A 212 12.13 -20.64 -23.34
N GLN A 213 12.30 -19.88 -24.43
CA GLN A 213 13.27 -20.20 -25.48
C GLN A 213 14.71 -20.27 -24.95
N VAL A 214 15.13 -19.32 -24.11
CA VAL A 214 16.46 -19.34 -23.46
C VAL A 214 16.62 -20.56 -22.56
N ALA A 215 15.60 -20.93 -21.77
CA ALA A 215 15.65 -22.13 -20.95
C ALA A 215 15.70 -23.43 -21.78
N HIS A 216 15.19 -23.41 -23.01
CA HIS A 216 15.31 -24.50 -23.99
C HIS A 216 16.62 -24.46 -24.80
N GLY A 217 17.56 -23.57 -24.49
CA GLY A 217 18.89 -23.54 -25.10
C GLY A 217 19.07 -22.52 -26.23
N ASN A 218 18.20 -21.52 -26.35
CA ASN A 218 18.39 -20.41 -27.29
C ASN A 218 19.67 -19.63 -26.96
N ALA A 219 20.52 -19.41 -27.98
CA ALA A 219 21.79 -18.68 -27.87
C ALA A 219 21.59 -17.16 -27.63
N ASN A 220 20.42 -16.61 -27.97
CA ASN A 220 20.14 -15.20 -27.75
C ASN A 220 19.77 -14.90 -26.28
N THR A 221 20.76 -14.47 -25.52
CA THR A 221 20.63 -14.11 -24.10
C THR A 221 20.40 -12.61 -23.87
N GLU A 222 20.37 -11.79 -24.92
CA GLU A 222 20.09 -10.36 -24.80
C GLU A 222 18.62 -10.14 -24.46
N ASN A 223 18.35 -9.29 -23.47
CA ASN A 223 16.98 -8.99 -23.04
C ASN A 223 16.23 -8.23 -24.16
N PRO A 224 15.13 -8.80 -24.71
CA PRO A 224 14.38 -8.16 -25.79
C PRO A 224 13.80 -6.80 -25.42
N ARG A 225 13.64 -6.49 -24.13
CA ARG A 225 13.22 -5.17 -23.64
C ARG A 225 14.37 -4.15 -23.64
N GLY A 226 15.00 -3.99 -24.80
CA GLY A 226 16.13 -3.08 -25.02
C GLY A 226 15.76 -1.61 -25.14
N ALA A 227 16.73 -0.79 -25.56
CA ALA A 227 16.57 0.67 -25.70
C ALA A 227 15.45 1.05 -26.69
N ALA A 228 15.33 0.34 -27.82
CA ALA A 228 14.29 0.61 -28.83
C ALA A 228 12.87 0.44 -28.28
N VAL A 229 12.60 -0.67 -27.57
CA VAL A 229 11.30 -0.93 -26.92
C VAL A 229 10.95 0.17 -25.91
N ARG A 230 11.94 0.60 -25.11
CA ARG A 230 11.74 1.73 -24.18
C ARG A 230 11.43 3.04 -24.91
N GLY A 231 12.17 3.34 -25.97
CA GLY A 231 11.93 4.53 -26.80
C GLY A 231 10.52 4.57 -27.40
N PHE A 232 10.01 3.43 -27.88
CA PHE A 232 8.63 3.34 -28.38
C PHE A 232 7.58 3.54 -27.28
N LEU A 233 7.79 2.99 -26.08
CA LEU A 233 6.88 3.20 -24.94
C LEU A 233 6.86 4.68 -24.49
N GLU A 234 8.00 5.36 -24.53
CA GLU A 234 8.09 6.80 -24.25
C GLU A 234 7.40 7.64 -25.33
N GLN A 235 7.66 7.34 -26.60
CA GLN A 235 7.00 7.98 -27.74
C GLN A 235 5.47 7.85 -27.62
N ARG A 236 4.98 6.65 -27.26
CA ARG A 236 3.56 6.38 -27.06
C ARG A 236 2.96 7.24 -25.94
N GLY A 237 3.66 7.36 -24.82
CA GLY A 237 3.25 8.23 -23.72
C GLY A 237 3.13 9.70 -24.16
N ARG A 238 4.10 10.20 -24.94
CA ARG A 238 4.06 11.56 -25.51
C ARG A 238 2.95 11.75 -26.53
N GLN A 239 2.67 10.74 -27.37
CA GLN A 239 1.57 10.77 -28.34
C GLN A 239 0.20 10.85 -27.67
N ARG A 240 0.00 10.16 -26.54
CA ARG A 240 -1.26 10.22 -25.78
C ARG A 240 -1.56 11.65 -25.32
N GLY A 241 -0.58 12.35 -24.75
CA GLY A 241 -0.78 13.75 -24.36
C GLY A 241 -1.11 14.69 -25.53
N LYS A 242 -0.49 14.47 -26.70
CA LYS A 242 -0.83 15.21 -27.93
C LYS A 242 -2.25 14.90 -28.42
N HIS A 243 -2.64 13.63 -28.40
CA HIS A 243 -3.97 13.18 -28.77
C HIS A 243 -5.02 13.76 -27.84
N ASP A 244 -4.85 13.64 -26.52
CA ASP A 244 -5.81 14.13 -25.53
C ASP A 244 -5.99 15.65 -25.62
N ARG A 245 -4.92 16.39 -25.97
CA ARG A 245 -5.00 17.83 -26.29
C ARG A 245 -5.77 18.10 -27.58
N ALA A 246 -5.55 17.32 -28.63
CA ALA A 246 -6.21 17.50 -29.93
C ALA A 246 -7.67 17.04 -29.93
N SER A 247 -8.02 16.04 -29.11
CA SER A 247 -9.37 15.53 -28.94
C SER A 247 -10.17 16.30 -27.89
N PHE A 248 -9.63 17.42 -27.37
CA PHE A 248 -10.23 18.22 -26.30
C PHE A 248 -10.72 17.36 -25.13
N LYS A 249 -9.96 16.32 -24.75
CA LYS A 249 -10.31 15.47 -23.62
C LYS A 249 -10.46 16.37 -22.39
N ASP A 250 -11.59 16.24 -21.69
CA ASP A 250 -11.82 17.01 -20.48
C ASP A 250 -10.68 16.76 -19.47
N ARG A 251 -10.03 17.85 -19.08
CA ARG A 251 -8.90 17.84 -18.17
C ARG A 251 -9.36 17.69 -16.71
N GLY A 252 -10.63 17.99 -16.43
CA GLY A 252 -11.28 17.84 -15.13
C GLY A 252 -11.56 16.38 -14.77
N THR A 253 -11.91 15.54 -15.75
CA THR A 253 -12.29 14.12 -15.58
C THR A 253 -11.26 13.26 -14.82
N ASP A 254 -9.98 13.61 -14.84
CA ASP A 254 -8.90 12.98 -14.05
C ASP A 254 -8.14 14.01 -13.17
N GLY A 255 -8.66 15.24 -13.07
CA GLY A 255 -8.02 16.37 -12.38
C GLY A 255 -8.09 16.30 -10.85
N ILE A 256 -7.70 17.39 -10.19
CA ILE A 256 -7.70 17.49 -8.72
C ILE A 256 -9.12 17.43 -8.13
N GLN A 257 -10.11 17.89 -8.90
CA GLN A 257 -11.53 17.85 -8.56
C GLN A 257 -12.20 16.51 -8.94
N ALA A 258 -11.47 15.58 -9.56
CA ALA A 258 -12.03 14.27 -9.92
C ALA A 258 -12.15 13.39 -8.66
N GLY A 259 -13.38 13.21 -8.17
CA GLY A 259 -13.66 12.50 -6.93
C GLY A 259 -15.03 12.83 -6.38
N TYR A 260 -15.15 12.73 -5.06
CA TYR A 260 -16.29 13.22 -4.30
C TYR A 260 -15.77 14.05 -3.12
N SER A 261 -16.50 15.10 -2.77
CA SER A 261 -16.29 15.87 -1.54
C SER A 261 -16.73 15.09 -0.30
N HIS A 262 -16.42 15.61 0.89
CA HIS A 262 -16.90 15.04 2.14
C HIS A 262 -18.43 15.01 2.22
N ASP A 263 -19.10 16.08 1.76
CA ASP A 263 -20.57 16.16 1.75
C ASP A 263 -21.18 15.17 0.75
N GLU A 264 -20.55 14.98 -0.41
CA GLU A 264 -20.95 13.96 -1.39
C GLU A 264 -20.77 12.55 -0.83
N TRP A 265 -19.69 12.30 -0.11
CA TRP A 265 -19.46 11.05 0.59
C TRP A 265 -20.54 10.76 1.63
N LEU A 266 -20.88 11.76 2.45
CA LEU A 266 -21.98 11.66 3.41
C LEU A 266 -23.31 11.38 2.71
N ARG A 267 -23.60 12.06 1.59
CA ARG A 267 -24.81 11.80 0.78
C ARG A 267 -24.86 10.38 0.23
N ILE A 268 -23.76 9.85 -0.30
CA ILE A 268 -23.69 8.44 -0.73
C ILE A 268 -24.06 7.51 0.43
N GLN A 269 -23.46 7.76 1.61
CA GLN A 269 -23.67 6.89 2.76
C GLN A 269 -25.08 7.00 3.35
N ASP A 270 -25.68 8.19 3.34
CA ASP A 270 -27.07 8.43 3.70
C ASP A 270 -28.03 7.72 2.75
N LEU A 271 -27.87 7.89 1.43
CA LEU A 271 -28.71 7.22 0.43
C LEU A 271 -28.68 5.70 0.57
N LEU A 272 -27.49 5.13 0.83
CA LEU A 272 -27.36 3.68 1.06
C LEU A 272 -28.14 3.25 2.30
N LEU A 273 -27.96 3.94 3.42
CA LEU A 273 -28.57 3.53 4.68
C LEU A 273 -30.09 3.78 4.68
N SER A 274 -30.54 4.95 4.21
CA SER A 274 -31.97 5.28 4.03
C SER A 274 -32.67 4.29 3.11
N GLY A 275 -32.02 3.91 2.00
CA GLY A 275 -32.57 2.95 1.06
C GLY A 275 -32.53 1.49 1.53
N ALA A 276 -31.82 1.17 2.63
CA ALA A 276 -31.62 -0.22 3.07
C ALA A 276 -32.91 -0.94 3.49
N ALA A 277 -33.96 -0.20 3.84
CA ALA A 277 -35.28 -0.77 4.14
C ALA A 277 -35.94 -1.42 2.92
N TYR A 278 -35.72 -0.87 1.72
CA TYR A 278 -36.32 -1.33 0.47
C TYR A 278 -35.33 -2.08 -0.42
N MET A 279 -34.05 -1.76 -0.33
CA MET A 279 -32.95 -2.35 -1.09
C MET A 279 -31.87 -2.86 -0.13
N PRO A 280 -32.02 -4.07 0.43
CA PRO A 280 -31.09 -4.57 1.44
C PRO A 280 -29.64 -4.73 0.94
N GLN A 281 -29.45 -4.88 -0.38
CA GLN A 281 -28.12 -4.89 -1.00
C GLN A 281 -27.33 -3.60 -0.74
N ASN A 282 -28.00 -2.48 -0.39
CA ASN A 282 -27.33 -1.25 0.00
C ASN A 282 -26.42 -1.43 1.23
N LEU A 283 -26.76 -2.33 2.16
CA LEU A 283 -25.90 -2.62 3.32
C LEU A 283 -24.56 -3.23 2.87
N ARG A 284 -24.61 -4.15 1.88
CA ARG A 284 -23.42 -4.76 1.28
C ARG A 284 -22.60 -3.71 0.52
N THR A 285 -23.24 -2.88 -0.29
CA THR A 285 -22.58 -1.79 -1.05
C THR A 285 -21.95 -0.76 -0.13
N ARG A 286 -22.62 -0.42 0.98
CA ARG A 286 -22.08 0.46 2.02
C ARG A 286 -20.80 -0.10 2.62
N VAL A 287 -20.79 -1.36 3.02
CA VAL A 287 -19.56 -2.02 3.50
C VAL A 287 -18.47 -1.98 2.44
N ASP A 288 -18.79 -2.31 1.18
CA ASP A 288 -17.83 -2.29 0.08
C ASP A 288 -17.16 -0.91 -0.09
N LEU A 289 -17.94 0.17 -0.18
CA LEU A 289 -17.40 1.52 -0.37
C LEU A 289 -16.56 1.98 0.82
N LEU A 290 -17.01 1.71 2.05
CA LEU A 290 -16.28 2.06 3.28
C LEU A 290 -14.92 1.33 3.36
N PHE A 291 -14.85 0.04 2.97
CA PHE A 291 -13.57 -0.66 2.85
C PHE A 291 -12.69 -0.05 1.75
N GLY A 292 -13.28 0.41 0.65
CA GLY A 292 -12.54 1.08 -0.42
C GLY A 292 -11.89 2.37 0.07
N HIS A 293 -12.61 3.17 0.85
CA HIS A 293 -12.17 4.48 1.33
C HIS A 293 -11.24 4.39 2.54
N TYR A 294 -11.64 3.71 3.61
CA TYR A 294 -10.91 3.71 4.89
C TYR A 294 -9.78 2.69 4.99
N TYR A 295 -9.84 1.62 4.19
CA TYR A 295 -8.72 0.67 4.07
C TYR A 295 -7.93 0.89 2.78
N LEU A 296 -8.32 1.84 1.91
CA LEU A 296 -7.71 1.99 0.59
C LEU A 296 -7.70 0.68 -0.22
N LEU A 297 -8.67 -0.22 -0.02
CA LEU A 297 -8.68 -1.52 -0.69
C LEU A 297 -9.08 -1.39 -2.17
N ARG A 298 -8.58 -2.31 -2.99
CA ARG A 298 -9.02 -2.46 -4.38
C ARG A 298 -10.35 -3.19 -4.43
N GLY A 299 -11.14 -2.99 -5.48
CA GLY A 299 -12.40 -3.71 -5.71
C GLY A 299 -12.24 -5.21 -5.59
N GLU A 300 -11.22 -5.78 -6.23
CA GLU A 300 -10.90 -7.20 -6.17
C GLU A 300 -10.68 -7.73 -4.74
N ASN A 301 -9.83 -7.05 -3.95
CA ASN A 301 -9.53 -7.45 -2.57
C ASN A 301 -10.80 -7.45 -1.70
N ARG A 302 -11.70 -6.48 -1.92
CA ARG A 302 -12.96 -6.37 -1.18
C ARG A 302 -13.91 -7.53 -1.47
N ARG A 303 -14.02 -7.94 -2.74
CA ARG A 303 -14.89 -9.06 -3.14
C ARG A 303 -14.36 -10.43 -2.68
N LYS A 304 -13.03 -10.61 -2.69
CA LYS A 304 -12.38 -11.86 -2.28
C LYS A 304 -12.41 -12.11 -0.77
N MET A 305 -12.60 -11.06 0.03
CA MET A 305 -12.49 -11.08 1.49
C MET A 305 -13.40 -12.11 2.15
N GLU A 306 -12.82 -12.93 3.01
CA GLU A 306 -13.51 -13.97 3.78
C GLU A 306 -13.73 -13.54 5.24
N LEU A 307 -14.72 -14.14 5.91
CA LEU A 307 -14.93 -13.92 7.35
C LEU A 307 -13.67 -14.27 8.15
N ALA A 308 -12.94 -15.31 7.74
CA ALA A 308 -11.71 -15.74 8.39
C ALA A 308 -10.53 -14.76 8.23
N ASP A 309 -10.65 -13.76 7.35
CA ASP A 309 -9.66 -12.69 7.23
C ASP A 309 -9.90 -11.56 8.23
N LEU A 310 -11.06 -11.51 8.89
CA LEU A 310 -11.42 -10.46 9.84
C LEU A 310 -11.08 -10.85 11.28
N SER A 311 -10.41 -9.95 12.00
CA SER A 311 -10.14 -10.12 13.43
C SER A 311 -10.14 -8.78 14.17
N LEU A 312 -10.23 -8.83 15.49
CA LEU A 312 -10.11 -7.65 16.35
C LEU A 312 -8.72 -7.60 16.99
N LEU A 313 -8.08 -6.43 16.90
CA LEU A 313 -6.88 -6.10 17.64
C LEU A 313 -7.20 -4.98 18.63
N ASP A 314 -7.17 -5.28 19.92
CA ASP A 314 -7.35 -4.27 20.96
C ASP A 314 -6.07 -3.46 21.14
N TYR A 315 -6.21 -2.13 21.11
CA TYR A 315 -5.14 -1.21 21.44
C TYR A 315 -5.09 -0.93 22.94
N PRO A 316 -3.90 -0.62 23.48
CA PRO A 316 -3.75 -0.28 24.89
C PRO A 316 -4.52 0.99 25.23
N SER A 317 -4.78 1.21 26.53
CA SER A 317 -5.46 2.41 27.05
C SER A 317 -4.76 3.72 26.72
N SER A 318 -3.48 3.69 26.33
CA SER A 318 -2.76 4.87 25.83
C SER A 318 -3.25 5.38 24.47
N GLU A 319 -4.09 4.62 23.77
CA GLU A 319 -4.71 5.06 22.51
C GLU A 319 -5.80 6.11 22.75
N GLY A 320 -6.46 6.07 23.90
CA GLY A 320 -7.41 7.07 24.37
C GLY A 320 -8.35 6.56 25.46
N PRO A 321 -9.20 7.44 26.02
CA PRO A 321 -10.08 7.13 27.16
C PRO A 321 -11.14 6.08 26.85
N THR A 322 -11.57 5.96 25.59
CA THR A 322 -12.50 4.89 25.18
C THR A 322 -11.71 3.66 24.75
N PRO A 323 -12.12 2.43 25.14
CA PRO A 323 -11.49 1.20 24.63
C PRO A 323 -11.44 1.18 23.10
N CYS A 324 -10.21 1.14 22.56
CA CYS A 324 -9.95 1.24 21.13
C CYS A 324 -9.68 -0.14 20.51
N GLY A 325 -10.66 -0.64 19.76
CA GLY A 325 -10.55 -1.90 19.03
C GLY A 325 -10.37 -1.63 17.54
N CYS A 326 -9.26 -2.11 16.98
CA CYS A 326 -8.96 -2.02 15.55
C CYS A 326 -9.53 -3.23 14.82
N LEU A 327 -10.38 -2.99 13.83
CA LEU A 327 -10.83 -4.04 12.91
C LEU A 327 -9.70 -4.33 11.93
N VAL A 328 -9.15 -5.54 11.99
CA VAL A 328 -8.04 -5.96 11.14
C VAL A 328 -8.53 -6.90 10.06
N THR A 329 -8.04 -6.67 8.84
CA THR A 329 -8.25 -7.54 7.69
C THR A 329 -6.91 -8.10 7.22
N LEU A 330 -6.84 -9.42 7.06
CA LEU A 330 -5.73 -10.13 6.43
C LEU A 330 -5.91 -10.12 4.90
N LEU A 331 -4.84 -9.78 4.19
CA LEU A 331 -4.72 -9.93 2.75
C LEU A 331 -3.64 -10.95 2.46
N ARG A 332 -3.96 -11.95 1.65
CA ARG A 332 -3.00 -12.96 1.16
C ARG A 332 -2.70 -12.78 -0.31
N ASP A 333 -3.70 -12.35 -1.09
CA ASP A 333 -3.59 -12.24 -2.52
C ASP A 333 -3.93 -10.82 -3.01
N GLY A 334 -3.31 -10.44 -4.12
CA GLY A 334 -3.61 -9.21 -4.84
C GLY A 334 -2.54 -8.91 -5.89
N LYS A 335 -2.84 -8.03 -6.84
CA LYS A 335 -1.95 -7.70 -7.98
C LYS A 335 -0.47 -7.42 -7.62
N LEU A 336 -0.20 -6.86 -6.43
CA LEU A 336 1.17 -6.58 -5.94
C LEU A 336 1.75 -7.69 -5.05
N ASN A 337 0.89 -8.55 -4.49
CA ASN A 337 1.27 -9.64 -3.60
C ASN A 337 1.12 -10.98 -4.32
N LYS A 338 2.02 -11.25 -5.25
CA LYS A 338 2.04 -12.47 -6.08
C LYS A 338 2.65 -13.69 -5.38
N THR A 339 3.04 -13.54 -4.12
CA THR A 339 3.77 -14.55 -3.34
C THR A 339 3.00 -14.98 -2.09
N ALA A 340 1.69 -14.72 -2.05
CA ALA A 340 0.81 -15.08 -0.93
C ALA A 340 1.29 -14.58 0.46
N LYS A 341 1.97 -13.42 0.52
CA LYS A 341 2.50 -12.90 1.79
C LYS A 341 1.34 -12.44 2.67
N LYS A 342 1.45 -12.65 3.98
CA LYS A 342 0.46 -12.15 4.94
C LYS A 342 0.61 -10.64 5.09
N GLU A 343 -0.42 -9.91 4.73
CA GLU A 343 -0.49 -8.45 4.84
C GLU A 343 -1.69 -8.05 5.70
N PHE A 344 -1.52 -7.06 6.58
CA PHE A 344 -2.58 -6.60 7.47
C PHE A 344 -2.99 -5.18 7.15
N MET A 345 -4.29 -4.92 7.21
CA MET A 345 -4.90 -3.61 7.09
C MET A 345 -5.88 -3.40 8.24
N GLY A 346 -6.12 -2.16 8.64
CA GLY A 346 -6.91 -1.87 9.82
C GLY A 346 -7.72 -0.59 9.70
N ALA A 347 -8.82 -0.52 10.46
CA ALA A 347 -9.58 0.70 10.67
C ALA A 347 -10.15 0.76 12.09
N LEU A 348 -10.21 1.98 12.62
CA LEU A 348 -10.85 2.28 13.89
C LEU A 348 -12.35 2.57 13.68
N ARG A 349 -13.13 2.61 14.76
CA ARG A 349 -14.50 3.12 14.70
C ARG A 349 -14.47 4.61 14.37
N HIS A 350 -15.27 5.03 13.41
CA HIS A 350 -15.37 6.42 12.99
C HIS A 350 -16.15 7.26 14.04
N LYS A 351 -15.80 8.55 14.21
CA LYS A 351 -16.54 9.49 15.08
C LYS A 351 -18.01 9.64 14.67
N ASP A 352 -18.26 9.81 13.39
CA ASP A 352 -19.60 9.70 12.80
C ASP A 352 -20.02 8.22 12.63
N PRO A 353 -21.12 7.74 13.25
CA PRO A 353 -21.63 6.38 13.05
C PRO A 353 -22.03 6.06 11.60
N LEU A 354 -22.40 7.06 10.79
CA LEU A 354 -22.75 6.86 9.37
C LEU A 354 -21.53 6.47 8.51
N LEU A 355 -20.33 6.81 8.96
CA LEU A 355 -19.07 6.49 8.28
C LEU A 355 -18.30 5.34 8.95
N CYS A 356 -18.86 4.74 10.00
CA CYS A 356 -18.22 3.69 10.78
C CYS A 356 -18.21 2.33 10.03
N THR A 357 -17.03 1.88 9.59
CA THR A 357 -16.82 0.56 8.94
C THR A 357 -17.28 -0.60 9.83
N GLN A 358 -16.94 -0.56 11.12
CA GLN A 358 -17.35 -1.57 12.10
C GLN A 358 -18.88 -1.60 12.27
N GLY A 359 -19.52 -0.43 12.37
CA GLY A 359 -20.97 -0.32 12.44
C GLY A 359 -21.66 -0.84 11.19
N ALA A 360 -21.13 -0.52 10.00
CA ALA A 360 -21.64 -1.03 8.73
C ALA A 360 -21.55 -2.56 8.62
N LEU A 361 -20.43 -3.15 9.04
CA LEU A 361 -20.28 -4.60 9.10
C LEU A 361 -21.27 -5.25 10.07
N ALA A 362 -21.45 -4.66 11.24
CA ALA A 362 -22.38 -5.18 12.22
C ALA A 362 -23.83 -5.15 11.69
N GLN A 363 -24.22 -4.07 11.01
CA GLN A 363 -25.52 -3.95 10.34
C GLN A 363 -25.69 -4.99 9.23
N LEU A 364 -24.67 -5.17 8.38
CA LEU A 364 -24.70 -6.17 7.31
C LEU A 364 -24.84 -7.60 7.87
N PHE A 365 -24.05 -7.95 8.89
CA PHE A 365 -24.09 -9.29 9.47
C PHE A 365 -25.38 -9.55 10.24
N PHE A 366 -25.89 -8.57 11.00
CA PHE A 366 -27.20 -8.69 11.64
C PHE A 366 -28.30 -8.87 10.60
N TRP A 367 -28.28 -8.08 9.52
CA TRP A 367 -29.23 -8.27 8.42
C TRP A 367 -29.14 -9.68 7.84
N ARG A 368 -27.93 -10.14 7.49
CA ARG A 368 -27.71 -11.47 6.90
C ARG A 368 -28.27 -12.58 7.78
N TRP A 369 -27.92 -12.58 9.07
CA TRP A 369 -28.16 -13.74 9.93
C TRP A 369 -29.46 -13.70 10.74
N HIS A 370 -30.01 -12.51 10.97
CA HIS A 370 -31.24 -12.34 11.75
C HIS A 370 -32.44 -11.91 10.91
N VAL A 371 -32.23 -11.12 9.86
CA VAL A 371 -33.34 -10.58 9.04
C VAL A 371 -33.55 -11.39 7.75
N ALA A 372 -32.47 -11.69 7.03
CA ALA A 372 -32.51 -12.41 5.76
C ALA A 372 -32.54 -13.94 5.92
N GLY A 373 -32.34 -14.45 7.15
CA GLY A 373 -32.39 -15.87 7.45
C GLY A 373 -31.18 -16.69 6.97
N GLU A 374 -30.06 -16.05 6.58
CA GLU A 374 -28.82 -16.79 6.29
C GLU A 374 -28.33 -17.46 7.58
N SER A 375 -28.03 -18.76 7.54
CA SER A 375 -27.53 -19.46 8.73
C SER A 375 -26.19 -18.86 9.20
N PRO A 376 -26.03 -18.57 10.50
CA PRO A 376 -24.77 -18.06 11.05
C PRO A 376 -23.62 -19.06 10.82
N PRO A 377 -22.36 -18.60 10.79
CA PRO A 377 -21.19 -19.48 10.59
C PRO A 377 -21.07 -20.52 11.71
N SER A 378 -20.66 -21.74 11.36
CA SER A 378 -20.30 -22.80 12.31
C SER A 378 -18.79 -22.78 12.55
N PHE A 379 -18.39 -22.65 13.82
CA PHE A 379 -16.97 -22.67 14.21
C PHE A 379 -16.46 -24.06 14.61
N ARG A 380 -17.28 -25.11 14.41
CA ARG A 380 -16.94 -26.50 14.76
C ARG A 380 -15.80 -27.05 13.92
N ARG A 381 -15.69 -26.62 12.67
CA ARG A 381 -14.65 -27.03 11.71
C ARG A 381 -14.28 -25.85 10.85
N ARG A 382 -12.98 -25.71 10.53
CA ARG A 382 -12.48 -24.63 9.65
C ARG A 382 -13.19 -24.61 8.29
N GLN A 383 -13.50 -25.78 7.73
CA GLN A 383 -14.16 -25.90 6.43
C GLN A 383 -15.57 -25.30 6.42
N ASP A 384 -16.23 -25.23 7.57
CA ASP A 384 -17.62 -24.77 7.67
C ASP A 384 -17.75 -23.24 7.59
N TRP A 385 -16.64 -22.49 7.77
CA TRP A 385 -16.71 -21.02 7.83
C TRP A 385 -15.60 -20.25 7.10
N TYR A 386 -14.43 -20.86 6.83
CA TYR A 386 -13.30 -20.13 6.25
C TYR A 386 -13.61 -19.52 4.88
N ARG A 387 -14.46 -20.17 4.08
CA ARG A 387 -14.79 -19.74 2.71
C ARG A 387 -15.93 -18.73 2.63
N ILE A 388 -16.61 -18.46 3.75
CA ILE A 388 -17.75 -17.56 3.76
C ILE A 388 -17.25 -16.15 3.45
N LYS A 389 -17.84 -15.51 2.45
CA LYS A 389 -17.48 -14.17 2.02
C LYS A 389 -18.08 -13.09 2.91
N VAL A 390 -17.35 -12.00 3.06
CA VAL A 390 -17.87 -10.76 3.66
C VAL A 390 -18.91 -10.15 2.71
N LEU A 391 -18.52 -9.96 1.44
CA LEU A 391 -19.40 -9.50 0.36
C LEU A 391 -19.88 -10.71 -0.46
N VAL A 392 -21.05 -11.23 -0.09
CA VAL A 392 -21.64 -12.44 -0.66
C VAL A 392 -22.17 -12.21 -2.08
N GLY A 393 -21.89 -13.16 -2.98
CA GLY A 393 -22.45 -13.27 -4.33
C GLY A 393 -23.82 -13.95 -4.33
N ARG A 394 -24.02 -14.96 -5.20
CA ARG A 394 -25.26 -15.76 -5.20
C ARG A 394 -25.27 -16.78 -4.06
N ASP A 395 -24.12 -17.38 -3.77
CA ASP A 395 -23.88 -18.27 -2.64
C ASP A 395 -22.94 -17.58 -1.64
N ARG A 396 -23.06 -17.91 -0.35
CA ARG A 396 -22.27 -17.37 0.76
C ARG A 396 -20.77 -17.57 0.60
N GLU A 397 -20.34 -18.63 -0.08
CA GLU A 397 -18.91 -18.90 -0.37
C GLU A 397 -18.44 -18.25 -1.68
N GLN A 398 -19.37 -17.75 -2.50
CA GLN A 398 -19.07 -17.11 -3.76
C GLN A 398 -18.77 -15.63 -3.54
N GLU A 399 -17.64 -15.16 -4.09
CA GLU A 399 -17.34 -13.73 -4.11
C GLU A 399 -18.44 -12.95 -4.85
N LEU A 400 -18.74 -11.74 -4.37
CA LEU A 400 -19.55 -10.80 -5.12
C LEU A 400 -19.02 -10.70 -6.55
N SER A 401 -19.89 -10.81 -7.54
CA SER A 401 -19.48 -10.62 -8.91
C SER A 401 -19.08 -9.14 -9.08
N TYR A 402 -18.01 -8.93 -9.82
CA TYR A 402 -17.67 -7.58 -10.23
C TYR A 402 -18.83 -6.81 -10.92
N PRO A 403 -19.58 -7.37 -11.88
CA PRO A 403 -20.74 -6.69 -12.50
C PRO A 403 -21.63 -6.02 -11.48
N THR A 404 -22.00 -6.81 -10.47
CA THR A 404 -22.93 -6.38 -9.44
C THR A 404 -22.29 -5.33 -8.55
N GLN A 405 -21.02 -5.49 -8.16
CA GLN A 405 -20.31 -4.44 -7.40
C GLN A 405 -20.33 -3.10 -8.15
N LEU A 406 -20.00 -3.12 -9.44
CA LEU A 406 -19.96 -1.92 -10.25
C LEU A 406 -21.35 -1.31 -10.42
N GLN A 407 -22.34 -2.12 -10.78
CA GLN A 407 -23.71 -1.67 -10.99
C GLN A 407 -24.23 -0.96 -9.74
N GLU A 408 -24.03 -1.56 -8.57
CA GLU A 408 -24.46 -0.97 -7.31
C GLU A 408 -23.69 0.32 -6.99
N THR A 409 -22.38 0.35 -7.26
CA THR A 409 -21.56 1.56 -7.11
C THR A 409 -22.04 2.67 -8.05
N TRP A 410 -22.39 2.32 -9.28
CA TRP A 410 -22.78 3.30 -10.28
C TRP A 410 -24.18 3.84 -10.02
N ARG A 411 -25.12 2.95 -9.67
CA ARG A 411 -26.47 3.31 -9.26
C ARG A 411 -26.43 4.31 -8.10
N ILE A 412 -25.60 4.06 -7.09
CA ILE A 412 -25.51 4.97 -5.95
C ILE A 412 -24.79 6.27 -6.27
N PHE A 413 -23.74 6.24 -7.11
CA PHE A 413 -23.08 7.47 -7.57
C PHE A 413 -24.03 8.33 -8.40
N GLY A 414 -24.79 7.74 -9.32
CA GLY A 414 -25.82 8.44 -10.09
C GLY A 414 -26.90 9.04 -9.19
N ALA A 415 -27.41 8.27 -8.22
CA ALA A 415 -28.37 8.77 -7.24
C ALA A 415 -27.81 9.90 -6.35
N ALA A 416 -26.50 9.91 -6.08
CA ALA A 416 -25.82 10.97 -5.35
C ALA A 416 -25.43 12.19 -6.23
N GLY A 417 -25.67 12.12 -7.54
CA GLY A 417 -25.30 13.17 -8.51
C GLY A 417 -23.80 13.20 -8.86
N LEU A 418 -23.07 12.12 -8.62
CA LEU A 418 -21.62 12.04 -8.84
C LEU A 418 -21.27 11.63 -10.27
N VAL A 419 -20.46 12.47 -10.92
CA VAL A 419 -19.89 12.20 -12.23
C VAL A 419 -18.43 11.78 -12.05
N ALA A 420 -18.15 10.48 -12.16
CA ALA A 420 -16.81 9.94 -12.05
C ALA A 420 -16.48 8.95 -13.18
N SER A 421 -15.31 9.14 -13.80
CA SER A 421 -14.78 8.23 -14.83
C SER A 421 -14.41 6.86 -14.25
N LYS A 422 -13.84 6.85 -13.05
CA LYS A 422 -13.48 5.64 -12.30
C LYS A 422 -14.53 5.43 -11.22
N LYS A 423 -15.04 4.20 -11.09
CA LYS A 423 -16.15 3.88 -10.18
C LYS A 423 -15.66 3.09 -8.95
N THR A 424 -15.39 1.80 -9.09
CA THR A 424 -14.96 0.94 -7.97
C THR A 424 -13.61 1.30 -7.36
N HIS A 425 -12.69 1.88 -8.15
CA HIS A 425 -11.38 2.33 -7.65
C HIS A 425 -11.44 3.74 -7.02
N LEU A 426 -12.53 4.48 -7.23
CA LEU A 426 -12.63 5.86 -6.76
C LEU A 426 -12.49 6.00 -5.25
N PRO A 427 -13.15 5.18 -4.40
CA PRO A 427 -13.01 5.32 -2.96
C PRO A 427 -11.57 5.16 -2.48
N ARG A 428 -10.79 4.27 -3.10
CA ARG A 428 -9.37 4.08 -2.79
C ARG A 428 -8.53 5.32 -3.12
N ARG A 429 -8.82 5.99 -4.23
CA ARG A 429 -8.12 7.23 -4.61
C ARG A 429 -8.49 8.36 -3.66
N VAL A 430 -9.79 8.59 -3.49
CA VAL A 430 -10.30 9.71 -2.69
C VAL A 430 -9.94 9.54 -1.23
N GLY A 431 -9.99 8.32 -0.66
CA GLY A 431 -9.57 8.08 0.73
C GLY A 431 -8.09 8.39 0.99
N ALA A 432 -7.21 8.26 -0.02
CA ALA A 432 -5.82 8.66 0.12
C ALA A 432 -5.65 10.19 0.09
N GLN A 433 -6.43 10.87 -0.75
CA GLN A 433 -6.46 12.34 -0.85
C GLN A 433 -7.10 12.97 0.40
N ASP A 434 -8.14 12.34 0.94
CA ASP A 434 -8.80 12.73 2.18
C ASP A 434 -7.82 12.68 3.36
N ALA A 435 -7.08 11.57 3.50
CA ALA A 435 -6.06 11.44 4.53
C ALA A 435 -4.93 12.48 4.38
N GLU A 436 -4.51 12.80 3.16
CA GLU A 436 -3.51 13.83 2.87
C GLU A 436 -4.01 15.22 3.28
N THR A 437 -5.25 15.55 2.91
CA THR A 437 -5.90 16.83 3.25
C THR A 437 -6.00 17.04 4.76
N HIS A 438 -6.23 15.95 5.51
CA HIS A 438 -6.30 15.97 6.97
C HIS A 438 -4.93 15.78 7.66
N GLY A 439 -3.81 16.00 6.95
CA GLY A 439 -2.48 16.09 7.54
C GLY A 439 -1.79 14.75 7.81
N THR A 440 -2.23 13.66 7.20
CA THR A 440 -1.53 12.38 7.31
C THR A 440 -0.20 12.43 6.54
N SER A 441 0.88 11.97 7.16
CA SER A 441 2.18 11.90 6.47
C SER A 441 2.14 10.96 5.26
N LEU A 442 2.86 11.32 4.19
CA LEU A 442 3.00 10.48 2.99
C LEU A 442 3.50 9.07 3.32
N ALA A 443 4.35 8.91 4.34
CA ALA A 443 4.82 7.61 4.80
C ALA A 443 3.67 6.73 5.33
N GLN A 444 2.75 7.29 6.12
CA GLN A 444 1.59 6.59 6.65
C GLN A 444 0.56 6.28 5.56
N ILE A 445 0.32 7.22 4.63
CA ILE A 445 -0.53 6.99 3.45
C ILE A 445 0.07 5.88 2.56
N SER A 446 1.38 5.91 2.32
CA SER A 446 2.10 4.88 1.57
C SER A 446 2.01 3.52 2.27
N GLN A 447 2.11 3.49 3.59
CA GLN A 447 1.95 2.28 4.39
C GLN A 447 0.52 1.74 4.35
N ALA A 448 -0.50 2.61 4.42
CA ALA A 448 -1.91 2.26 4.26
C ALA A 448 -2.20 1.73 2.86
N GLY A 449 -1.85 2.48 1.82
CA GLY A 449 -2.05 2.10 0.42
C GLY A 449 -1.17 0.93 -0.05
N ARG A 450 -0.22 0.50 0.79
CA ARG A 450 0.81 -0.52 0.52
C ARG A 450 1.71 -0.16 -0.67
N TRP A 451 2.01 1.13 -0.82
CA TRP A 451 2.96 1.65 -1.79
C TRP A 451 4.38 1.63 -1.21
N ASN A 452 5.37 1.34 -2.06
CA ASN A 452 6.81 1.49 -1.76
C ASN A 452 7.30 0.88 -0.42
N GLN A 453 6.84 -0.33 -0.06
CA GLN A 453 7.24 -0.96 1.20
C GLN A 453 8.69 -1.45 1.18
N SER A 454 9.46 -1.07 2.20
CA SER A 454 10.82 -1.58 2.41
C SER A 454 10.82 -3.06 2.78
N VAL A 455 11.97 -3.73 2.66
CA VAL A 455 12.14 -5.14 3.08
C VAL A 455 11.82 -5.33 4.56
N LEU A 456 12.14 -4.35 5.41
CA LEU A 456 11.81 -4.38 6.85
C LEU A 456 10.29 -4.38 7.07
N CYS A 457 9.57 -3.48 6.38
CA CYS A 457 8.11 -3.40 6.45
C CYS A 457 7.44 -4.68 5.95
N GLN A 458 8.04 -5.36 4.98
CA GLN A 458 7.50 -6.61 4.42
C GLN A 458 7.79 -7.84 5.27
N ALA A 459 8.89 -7.87 6.02
CA ALA A 459 9.39 -9.08 6.68
C ALA A 459 9.18 -9.11 8.20
N TYR A 460 9.18 -7.96 8.87
CA TYR A 460 9.24 -7.91 10.34
C TYR A 460 8.16 -7.06 11.00
N LEU A 461 7.62 -6.08 10.29
CA LEU A 461 6.67 -5.12 10.87
C LEU A 461 5.25 -5.43 10.40
N THR A 462 4.36 -5.73 11.34
CA THR A 462 2.91 -5.80 11.06
C THR A 462 2.29 -4.41 10.91
N HIS A 463 3.02 -3.35 11.29
CA HIS A 463 2.46 -2.06 11.75
C HIS A 463 1.34 -1.55 10.86
N LEU A 464 0.14 -1.57 11.44
CA LEU A 464 -1.01 -0.82 10.95
C LEU A 464 -0.69 0.69 11.10
N PRO A 465 -0.99 1.52 10.09
CA PRO A 465 -0.64 2.93 10.10
C PRO A 465 -1.57 3.71 11.03
N ARG A 466 -1.25 3.75 12.34
CA ARG A 466 -2.14 4.31 13.38
C ARG A 466 -2.49 5.76 13.14
N GLN A 467 -1.55 6.57 12.69
CA GLN A 467 -1.81 7.99 12.38
C GLN A 467 -2.86 8.11 11.28
N PHE A 468 -2.68 7.37 10.18
CA PHE A 468 -3.67 7.33 9.08
C PHE A 468 -5.04 6.86 9.61
N MET A 469 -5.08 5.75 10.36
CA MET A 469 -6.34 5.17 10.85
C MET A 469 -7.11 6.10 11.79
N ARG A 470 -6.42 6.91 12.61
CA ARG A 470 -7.07 7.92 13.47
C ARG A 470 -7.67 9.04 12.63
N ILE A 471 -6.87 9.60 11.71
CA ILE A 471 -7.27 10.73 10.88
C ILE A 471 -8.50 10.39 10.05
N VAL A 472 -8.46 9.28 9.30
CA VAL A 472 -9.60 8.88 8.45
C VAL A 472 -10.81 8.40 9.26
N ALA A 473 -10.66 8.16 10.58
CA ALA A 473 -11.77 7.88 11.49
C ALA A 473 -12.33 9.14 12.17
N GLY A 474 -11.81 10.33 11.83
CA GLY A 474 -12.24 11.63 12.36
C GLY A 474 -11.52 12.08 13.64
N PHE A 475 -10.43 11.43 14.04
CA PHE A 475 -9.61 11.82 15.20
C PHE A 475 -8.36 12.60 14.79
N SER A 476 -7.69 13.22 15.75
CA SER A 476 -6.39 13.84 15.48
C SER A 476 -5.32 12.78 15.22
N ALA A 477 -4.19 13.21 14.67
CA ALA A 477 -3.01 12.36 14.48
C ALA A 477 -2.46 11.80 15.81
N SER A 478 -2.69 12.49 16.92
CA SER A 478 -2.01 12.28 18.20
C SER A 478 -2.44 10.98 18.89
N PRO A 479 -1.51 10.22 19.49
CA PRO A 479 -1.85 9.14 20.41
C PRO A 479 -2.60 9.69 21.64
N GLY A 480 -3.58 8.94 22.16
CA GLY A 480 -4.39 9.32 23.33
C GLY A 480 -5.70 10.04 23.00
N ASP A 481 -5.85 10.50 21.76
CA ASP A 481 -7.00 11.31 21.33
C ASP A 481 -8.24 10.50 20.92
N TYR A 482 -8.19 9.16 21.02
CA TYR A 482 -9.33 8.32 20.66
C TYR A 482 -10.42 8.37 21.75
N PHE A 483 -11.48 9.13 21.47
CA PHE A 483 -12.66 9.23 22.33
C PHE A 483 -13.96 9.14 21.54
N LEU A 484 -14.84 8.22 21.93
CA LEU A 484 -16.18 8.08 21.33
C LEU A 484 -17.25 8.26 22.40
N ALA A 485 -17.90 9.42 22.41
CA ALA A 485 -18.96 9.75 23.36
C ALA A 485 -20.10 8.72 23.34
N ARG A 486 -20.56 8.31 22.15
CA ARG A 486 -21.60 7.27 21.99
C ARG A 486 -21.21 5.87 22.50
N ALA A 487 -19.94 5.68 22.88
CA ALA A 487 -19.45 4.42 23.44
C ALA A 487 -19.36 4.43 24.98
N ALA A 488 -19.73 5.53 25.64
CA ALA A 488 -19.71 5.67 27.10
C ALA A 488 -20.67 4.70 27.79
N ASN A 489 -21.88 4.53 27.25
CA ASN A 489 -22.84 3.57 27.77
C ASN A 489 -22.58 2.15 27.27
N GLU A 490 -22.50 1.23 28.22
CA GLU A 490 -22.39 -0.19 27.94
C GLU A 490 -23.79 -0.80 27.73
N PRO A 491 -24.07 -1.51 26.61
CA PRO A 491 -25.40 -2.04 26.37
C PRO A 491 -25.82 -3.11 27.40
N PRO A 492 -27.12 -3.24 27.73
CA PRO A 492 -27.61 -4.23 28.68
C PRO A 492 -27.17 -5.66 28.36
N LEU A 493 -26.87 -6.46 29.39
CA LEU A 493 -26.39 -7.83 29.24
C LEU A 493 -27.33 -8.73 28.41
N ARG A 494 -28.64 -8.50 28.51
CA ARG A 494 -29.65 -9.25 27.74
C ARG A 494 -29.55 -8.97 26.25
N ALA A 495 -29.39 -7.69 25.87
CA ALA A 495 -29.16 -7.26 24.49
C ALA A 495 -27.85 -7.81 23.91
N ARG A 496 -26.84 -8.08 24.76
CA ARG A 496 -25.55 -8.69 24.38
C ARG A 496 -25.61 -10.20 24.14
N ARG A 497 -26.61 -10.90 24.71
CA ARG A 497 -26.73 -12.36 24.76
C ARG A 497 -27.59 -12.98 23.66
N GLN A 498 -28.31 -12.21 22.84
CA GLN A 498 -29.11 -12.77 21.74
C GLN A 498 -28.20 -13.36 20.65
N CYS A 499 -28.29 -14.68 20.48
CA CYS A 499 -27.23 -15.55 19.96
C CYS A 499 -26.88 -15.32 18.49
N TRP A 500 -25.58 -15.34 18.20
CA TRP A 500 -25.03 -15.81 16.92
C TRP A 500 -24.35 -17.11 17.33
N ALA A 501 -24.83 -18.25 16.83
CA ALA A 501 -24.57 -19.58 17.39
C ALA A 501 -23.09 -19.78 17.80
N GLU A 502 -22.84 -19.90 19.11
CA GLU A 502 -21.53 -20.28 19.64
C GLU A 502 -21.37 -21.79 19.42
N GLY A 503 -20.83 -22.16 18.26
CA GLY A 503 -20.32 -23.51 18.00
C GLY A 503 -18.94 -23.66 18.64
N GLY A 504 -18.71 -24.77 19.33
CA GLY A 504 -17.45 -25.09 20.00
C GLY A 504 -16.25 -24.89 19.09
N LEU A 505 -15.24 -24.19 19.59
CA LEU A 505 -13.96 -23.98 18.92
C LEU A 505 -13.29 -25.32 18.65
N ASP A 506 -12.80 -25.53 17.42
CA ASP A 506 -11.71 -26.49 17.19
C ASP A 506 -10.50 -26.03 18.03
N ASP A 507 -9.95 -26.91 18.86
CA ASP A 507 -8.74 -26.63 19.64
C ASP A 507 -7.62 -26.13 18.69
N GLY A 508 -7.24 -24.86 18.82
CA GLY A 508 -6.16 -24.24 18.04
C GLY A 508 -6.56 -23.46 16.78
N ASP A 509 -7.83 -23.07 16.58
CA ASP A 509 -8.24 -22.13 15.52
C ASP A 509 -8.14 -20.65 15.96
N LEU A 510 -6.96 -20.05 15.79
CA LEU A 510 -6.73 -18.63 16.11
C LEU A 510 -7.57 -17.64 15.28
N ALA A 511 -7.98 -18.03 14.07
CA ALA A 511 -8.83 -17.17 13.24
C ALA A 511 -10.25 -17.09 13.82
N ALA A 512 -10.78 -18.23 14.32
CA ALA A 512 -12.06 -18.27 14.99
C ALA A 512 -12.03 -17.44 16.28
N ASP A 513 -10.96 -17.53 17.08
CA ASP A 513 -10.78 -16.69 18.27
C ASP A 513 -10.79 -15.19 17.94
N GLY A 514 -10.02 -14.79 16.92
CA GLY A 514 -9.95 -13.40 16.46
C GLY A 514 -11.30 -12.88 15.94
N PHE A 515 -12.01 -13.71 15.17
CA PHE A 515 -13.32 -13.38 14.62
C PHE A 515 -14.41 -13.34 15.70
N LEU A 516 -14.43 -14.27 16.66
CA LEU A 516 -15.40 -14.25 17.76
C LEU A 516 -15.20 -13.07 18.71
N LYS A 517 -13.94 -12.67 18.96
CA LYS A 517 -13.62 -11.42 19.66
C LYS A 517 -14.18 -10.20 18.91
N LEU A 518 -13.95 -10.14 17.61
CA LEU A 518 -14.57 -9.13 16.75
C LEU A 518 -16.09 -9.17 16.87
N MET A 519 -16.69 -10.36 16.87
CA MET A 519 -18.13 -10.46 16.90
C MET A 519 -18.76 -9.92 18.18
N ARG A 520 -18.15 -10.21 19.33
CA ARG A 520 -18.56 -9.63 20.61
C ARG A 520 -18.49 -8.11 20.59
N ARG A 521 -17.45 -7.54 19.97
CA ARG A 521 -17.31 -6.10 19.79
C ARG A 521 -18.38 -5.53 18.86
N LEU A 522 -18.62 -6.16 17.70
CA LEU A 522 -19.60 -5.68 16.71
C LEU A 522 -21.03 -5.64 17.28
N ARG A 523 -21.41 -6.54 18.19
CA ARG A 523 -22.71 -6.46 18.89
C ARG A 523 -22.87 -5.16 19.67
N ILE A 524 -21.82 -4.74 20.39
CA ILE A 524 -21.82 -3.48 21.16
C ILE A 524 -21.86 -2.29 20.20
N VAL A 525 -21.04 -2.33 19.15
CA VAL A 525 -20.98 -1.27 18.14
C VAL A 525 -22.34 -1.10 17.44
N LEU A 526 -23.02 -2.19 17.11
CA LEU A 526 -24.34 -2.17 16.47
C LEU A 526 -25.37 -1.43 17.33
N LEU A 527 -25.45 -1.77 18.62
CA LEU A 527 -26.40 -1.15 19.56
C LEU A 527 -26.11 0.34 19.72
N GLN A 528 -24.85 0.71 19.94
CA GLN A 528 -24.44 2.09 20.12
C GLN A 528 -24.62 2.94 18.87
N ASP A 529 -24.22 2.43 17.69
CA ASP A 529 -24.34 3.17 16.44
C ASP A 529 -25.81 3.30 16.02
N LEU A 530 -26.64 2.25 16.16
CA LEU A 530 -28.07 2.33 15.84
C LEU A 530 -28.86 3.23 16.80
N ALA A 531 -28.49 3.31 18.07
CA ALA A 531 -29.13 4.24 19.02
C ALA A 531 -29.02 5.71 18.56
N VAL A 532 -27.85 6.08 18.02
CA VAL A 532 -27.60 7.41 17.45
C VAL A 532 -28.29 7.58 16.09
N LEU A 533 -28.29 6.56 15.25
CA LEU A 533 -28.85 6.61 13.89
C LEU A 533 -30.40 6.53 13.86
N GLN A 534 -31.04 5.93 14.87
CA GLN A 534 -32.47 5.65 14.91
C GLN A 534 -33.36 6.85 14.56
N PRO A 535 -33.15 8.08 15.09
CA PRO A 535 -34.01 9.21 14.77
C PRO A 535 -33.97 9.63 13.30
N ARG A 536 -32.81 9.48 12.63
CA ARG A 536 -32.63 9.84 11.21
C ARG A 536 -33.09 8.73 10.26
N TYR A 537 -33.04 7.48 10.72
CA TYR A 537 -33.39 6.31 9.90
C TYR A 537 -34.40 5.40 10.61
N PRO A 538 -35.58 5.90 11.03
CA PRO A 538 -36.54 5.13 11.83
C PRO A 538 -37.12 3.92 11.07
N SER A 539 -37.10 3.95 9.73
CA SER A 539 -37.60 2.89 8.87
C SER A 539 -36.63 1.72 8.66
N LEU A 540 -35.45 1.72 9.31
CA LEU A 540 -34.51 0.61 9.16
C LEU A 540 -35.14 -0.70 9.67
N PRO A 541 -34.95 -1.81 8.95
CA PRO A 541 -35.61 -3.08 9.28
C PRO A 541 -35.16 -3.66 10.63
N PHE A 542 -34.04 -3.18 11.18
CA PHE A 542 -33.49 -3.65 12.46
C PHE A 542 -34.44 -3.40 13.63
N PHE A 543 -35.15 -2.27 13.63
CA PHE A 543 -36.01 -1.85 14.75
C PHE A 543 -37.27 -2.71 14.92
N ALA A 544 -37.57 -3.59 13.95
CA ALA A 544 -38.62 -4.58 14.09
C ALA A 544 -38.21 -5.79 14.96
N TYR A 545 -36.92 -5.99 15.21
CA TYR A 545 -36.37 -7.18 15.87
C TYR A 545 -35.77 -6.83 17.25
N ALA A 546 -35.86 -7.78 18.18
CA ALA A 546 -35.10 -7.66 19.42
C ALA A 546 -33.58 -7.66 19.12
N PRO A 547 -32.76 -6.91 19.89
CA PRO A 547 -33.12 -6.14 21.09
C PRO A 547 -33.44 -4.66 20.78
N PHE A 548 -33.83 -4.31 19.54
CA PHE A 548 -34.07 -2.93 19.10
C PHE A 548 -35.50 -2.44 19.30
N ASN A 549 -36.27 -3.17 20.12
CA ASN A 549 -37.66 -2.88 20.44
C ASN A 549 -37.91 -3.03 21.95
N GLY A 550 -38.88 -2.29 22.47
CA GLY A 550 -39.25 -2.27 23.89
C GLY A 550 -38.51 -1.23 24.73
N SER A 551 -38.92 -1.09 26.01
CA SER A 551 -38.47 -0.03 26.90
C SER A 551 -36.97 -0.07 27.22
N GLU A 552 -36.38 -1.27 27.37
CA GLU A 552 -34.93 -1.42 27.60
C GLU A 552 -34.11 -0.79 26.46
N TRP A 553 -34.59 -0.89 25.21
CA TRP A 553 -33.95 -0.25 24.06
C TRP A 553 -34.13 1.26 24.10
N ASP A 554 -35.35 1.74 24.35
CA ASP A 554 -35.65 3.16 24.34
C ASP A 554 -34.84 3.92 25.40
N GLU A 555 -34.74 3.39 26.62
CA GLU A 555 -33.91 3.95 27.70
C GLU A 555 -32.43 4.00 27.31
N PHE A 556 -31.89 2.89 26.81
CA PHE A 556 -30.50 2.81 26.35
C PHE A 556 -30.23 3.78 25.21
N ALA A 557 -31.14 3.87 24.23
CA ALA A 557 -30.98 4.71 23.06
C ALA A 557 -31.03 6.20 23.42
N VAL A 558 -31.88 6.60 24.37
CA VAL A 558 -31.91 7.95 24.94
C VAL A 558 -30.59 8.27 25.64
N ALA A 559 -30.08 7.38 26.50
CA ALA A 559 -28.81 7.58 27.20
C ALA A 559 -27.63 7.75 26.24
N VAL A 560 -27.51 6.87 25.23
CA VAL A 560 -26.46 6.96 24.21
C VAL A 560 -26.55 8.27 23.41
N ARG A 561 -27.77 8.70 23.04
CA ARG A 561 -27.97 9.97 22.32
C ARG A 561 -27.64 11.18 23.18
N SER A 562 -28.00 11.15 24.47
CA SER A 562 -27.65 12.20 25.43
C SER A 562 -26.14 12.39 25.51
N ASP A 563 -25.39 11.30 25.66
CA ASP A 563 -23.92 11.35 25.71
C ASP A 563 -23.31 11.78 24.38
N ALA A 564 -23.88 11.33 23.25
CA ALA A 564 -23.41 11.70 21.92
C ALA A 564 -23.64 13.19 21.63
N ALA A 565 -24.76 13.77 22.08
CA ALA A 565 -25.11 15.17 21.88
C ALA A 565 -24.43 16.10 22.89
N GLY A 566 -24.33 15.67 24.16
CA GLY A 566 -23.69 16.41 25.25
C GLY A 566 -22.19 16.19 25.34
N ALA A 567 -21.55 15.73 24.26
CA ALA A 567 -20.15 15.27 24.18
C ALA A 567 -19.13 16.32 24.66
N THR A 568 -19.05 16.47 25.98
CA THR A 568 -18.00 17.19 26.67
C THR A 568 -16.83 16.23 26.69
N GLU A 569 -15.79 16.52 25.90
CA GLU A 569 -14.58 15.71 25.90
C GLU A 569 -14.05 15.58 27.34
N PRO A 570 -13.54 14.39 27.76
CA PRO A 570 -12.99 14.24 29.10
C PRO A 570 -11.94 15.32 29.37
N LEU A 571 -11.98 15.92 30.56
CA LEU A 571 -11.07 17.02 30.93
C LEU A 571 -9.59 16.62 30.74
N SER A 572 -9.26 15.35 31.00
CA SER A 572 -7.91 14.81 30.76
C SER A 572 -7.44 14.98 29.31
N LEU A 573 -8.34 14.83 28.33
CA LEU A 573 -8.03 14.94 26.91
C LEU A 573 -7.87 16.42 26.50
N LEU A 574 -8.73 17.30 27.05
CA LEU A 574 -8.60 18.75 26.86
C LEU A 574 -7.27 19.27 27.44
N VAL A 575 -6.90 18.84 28.65
CA VAL A 575 -5.62 19.19 29.29
C VAL A 575 -4.45 18.65 28.48
N GLN A 576 -4.51 17.39 28.00
CA GLN A 576 -3.45 16.81 27.19
C GLN A 576 -3.21 17.59 25.88
N ARG A 577 -4.26 18.08 25.24
CA ARG A 577 -4.16 18.92 24.03
C ARG A 577 -3.67 20.34 24.32
N ALA A 578 -4.03 20.89 25.47
CA ALA A 578 -3.60 22.24 25.89
C ALA A 578 -2.17 22.26 26.43
N LEU A 579 -1.65 21.14 26.93
CA LEU A 579 -0.34 21.08 27.61
C LEU A 579 0.83 21.58 26.76
N PRO A 580 0.95 21.26 25.45
CA PRO A 580 2.05 21.77 24.62
C PRO A 580 2.02 23.30 24.48
N GLU A 581 0.83 23.88 24.26
CA GLU A 581 0.65 25.34 24.17
C GLU A 581 0.97 26.01 25.50
N LEU A 582 0.48 25.44 26.61
CA LEU A 582 0.78 25.92 27.96
C LEU A 582 2.28 25.81 28.28
N SER A 583 2.94 24.74 27.86
CA SER A 583 4.39 24.56 28.03
C SER A 583 5.16 25.62 27.26
N GLY A 584 4.78 25.90 26.01
CA GLY A 584 5.39 26.98 25.22
C GLY A 584 5.21 28.36 25.84
N VAL A 585 4.02 28.66 26.37
CA VAL A 585 3.78 29.91 27.11
C VAL A 585 4.62 29.98 28.38
N LEU A 586 4.73 28.89 29.14
CA LEU A 586 5.55 28.85 30.36
C LEU A 586 7.05 29.00 30.05
N GLU A 587 7.55 28.34 29.01
CA GLU A 587 8.93 28.45 28.54
C GLU A 587 9.25 29.87 28.07
N SER A 588 8.39 30.47 27.23
CA SER A 588 8.58 31.86 26.77
C SER A 588 8.52 32.86 27.92
N THR A 589 7.63 32.65 28.90
CA THR A 589 7.55 33.49 30.10
C THR A 589 8.80 33.35 30.96
N ARG A 590 9.32 32.12 31.12
CA ARG A 590 10.57 31.84 31.84
C ARG A 590 11.75 32.53 31.15
N GLU A 591 11.84 32.44 29.82
CA GLU A 591 12.89 33.11 29.05
C GLU A 591 12.82 34.63 29.18
N ALA A 592 11.63 35.22 29.09
CA ALA A 592 11.43 36.66 29.29
C ALA A 592 11.85 37.12 30.70
N LEU A 593 11.54 36.34 31.73
CA LEU A 593 11.97 36.62 33.10
C LEU A 593 13.49 36.54 33.25
N LEU A 594 14.15 35.53 32.65
CA LEU A 594 15.61 35.41 32.68
C LEU A 594 16.29 36.59 31.97
N GLN A 595 15.79 36.99 30.80
CA GLN A 595 16.30 38.16 30.08
C GLN A 595 16.12 39.46 30.87
N ASN A 596 14.96 39.63 31.53
CA ASN A 596 14.72 40.81 32.36
C ASN A 596 15.67 40.84 33.57
N ASN A 597 15.87 39.72 34.26
CA ASN A 597 16.81 39.61 35.37
C ASN A 597 18.25 39.89 34.95
N GLN A 598 18.70 39.37 33.81
CA GLN A 598 20.02 39.70 33.25
C GLN A 598 20.16 41.20 32.96
N ARG A 599 19.12 41.82 32.37
CA ARG A 599 19.13 43.26 32.10
C ARG A 599 19.15 44.11 33.38
N LEU A 600 18.53 43.63 34.46
CA LEU A 600 18.60 44.28 35.77
C LEU A 600 19.98 44.11 36.40
N ALA A 601 20.58 42.92 36.33
CA ALA A 601 21.93 42.65 36.83
C ALA A 601 22.97 43.57 36.16
N ILE A 602 22.97 43.65 34.83
CA ILE A 602 23.86 44.55 34.08
C ILE A 602 23.66 46.02 34.48
N ARG A 603 22.41 46.45 34.71
CA ARG A 603 22.12 47.82 35.16
C ARG A 603 22.60 48.10 36.58
N LEU A 604 22.55 47.10 37.47
CA LEU A 604 23.07 47.21 38.83
C LEU A 604 24.59 47.25 38.83
N GLU A 605 25.24 46.37 38.07
CA GLU A 605 26.70 46.38 37.89
C GLU A 605 27.18 47.73 37.36
N ALA A 606 26.58 48.25 36.30
CA ALA A 606 26.94 49.57 35.76
C ALA A 606 26.73 50.71 36.77
N ARG A 607 25.71 50.63 37.64
CA ARG A 607 25.52 51.62 38.72
C ARG A 607 26.57 51.48 39.82
N LEU A 608 26.94 50.26 40.20
CA LEU A 608 27.97 50.01 41.19
C LEU A 608 29.33 50.48 40.69
N GLU A 609 29.68 50.17 39.43
CA GLU A 609 30.88 50.69 38.77
C GLU A 609 30.89 52.22 38.74
N GLY A 610 29.75 52.85 38.41
CA GLY A 610 29.62 54.30 38.46
C GLY A 610 29.83 54.90 39.85
N ILE A 611 29.29 54.26 40.90
CA ILE A 611 29.50 54.69 42.30
C ILE A 611 30.97 54.50 42.70
N GLN A 612 31.59 53.37 42.33
CA GLN A 612 32.98 53.08 42.63
C GLN A 612 33.92 54.08 41.95
N ALA A 613 33.70 54.38 40.68
CA ALA A 613 34.42 55.42 39.96
C ALA A 613 34.23 56.82 40.58
N GLY A 614 33.03 57.13 41.08
CA GLY A 614 32.75 58.36 41.81
C GLY A 614 33.52 58.46 43.13
N LEU A 615 33.56 57.38 43.91
CA LEU A 615 34.34 57.28 45.15
C LEU A 615 35.85 57.38 44.89
N ASP A 616 36.36 56.71 43.86
CA ASP A 616 37.76 56.79 43.47
C ASP A 616 38.13 58.21 43.03
N SER A 617 37.25 58.90 42.31
CA SER A 617 37.44 60.30 41.94
C SER A 617 37.45 61.23 43.15
N LEU A 618 36.65 60.94 44.19
CA LEU A 618 36.65 61.67 45.45
C LEU A 618 37.96 61.44 46.24
N LEU A 619 38.40 60.18 46.35
CA LEU A 619 39.63 59.78 47.05
C LEU A 619 40.90 60.30 46.35
N GLN A 620 40.90 60.39 45.02
CA GLN A 620 42.01 60.93 44.24
C GLN A 620 42.02 62.46 44.17
N GLY A 621 41.11 63.15 44.87
CA GLY A 621 41.03 64.61 44.90
C GLY A 621 40.63 65.26 43.57
N LYS A 622 40.02 64.49 42.65
CA LYS A 622 39.60 64.95 41.32
C LYS A 622 38.20 65.56 41.31
N VAL A 623 37.46 65.46 42.42
CA VAL A 623 36.18 66.13 42.60
C VAL A 623 36.41 67.41 43.41
N PRO A 624 36.29 68.61 42.82
CA PRO A 624 36.31 69.85 43.58
C PRO A 624 35.06 69.92 44.47
N ILE A 625 35.25 69.73 45.78
CA ILE A 625 34.20 70.00 46.77
C ILE A 625 34.05 71.52 46.83
N THR A 626 33.13 72.05 46.04
CA THR A 626 32.81 73.48 46.07
C THR A 626 31.79 73.69 47.18
N PHE A 627 32.24 74.11 48.36
CA PHE A 627 31.37 74.67 49.38
C PHE A 627 30.81 75.99 48.85
N THR A 628 29.61 75.96 48.29
CA THR A 628 28.86 77.19 47.95
C THR A 628 27.92 77.50 49.10
N GLY A 629 28.35 78.47 49.92
CA GLY A 629 27.50 79.16 50.88
C GLY A 629 26.34 79.87 50.18
N HIS A 630 25.21 79.89 50.88
CA HIS A 630 24.02 80.69 50.57
C HIS A 630 24.42 82.17 50.34
N PHE A 631 23.78 82.97 49.48
CA PHE A 631 22.38 83.41 49.56
C PHE A 631 21.88 84.01 48.22
N GLY A 632 20.64 83.63 47.86
CA GLY A 632 19.55 84.29 47.08
C GLY A 632 19.83 85.36 45.98
N ALA A 633 19.00 85.56 44.96
CA ALA A 633 17.75 84.96 44.51
C ALA A 633 17.40 85.56 43.13
N GLY A 634 16.66 84.82 42.28
CA GLY A 634 15.88 85.37 41.16
C GLY A 634 16.28 84.93 39.75
N PRO A 635 15.33 84.87 38.79
CA PRO A 635 15.01 83.64 38.05
C PRO A 635 15.15 83.74 36.52
N ALA A 636 15.13 82.60 35.83
CA ALA A 636 14.56 82.49 34.49
C ALA A 636 14.22 81.03 34.13
N VAL A 637 12.94 80.78 33.87
CA VAL A 637 12.41 79.59 33.20
C VAL A 637 12.76 79.66 31.72
N SER A 638 13.30 78.59 31.12
CA SER A 638 13.13 78.31 29.69
C SER A 638 13.21 76.82 29.40
N LEU A 639 12.27 76.36 28.56
CA LEU A 639 11.85 74.99 28.30
C LEU A 639 12.86 74.13 27.52
N ALA A 640 12.83 72.83 27.77
CA ALA A 640 13.31 71.77 26.86
C ALA A 640 12.25 70.63 26.76
N PRO A 641 12.19 69.89 25.65
CA PRO A 641 10.93 69.46 25.01
C PRO A 641 10.36 68.11 25.46
N ALA A 642 9.07 67.93 25.15
CA ALA A 642 8.20 66.80 25.46
C ALA A 642 8.62 65.46 24.81
N PRO A 643 8.44 64.32 25.49
CA PRO A 643 8.40 63.02 24.82
C PRO A 643 7.00 62.72 24.26
N ALA A 644 6.98 62.27 23.00
CA ALA A 644 5.80 61.91 22.22
C ALA A 644 5.00 60.72 22.81
N PRO A 645 3.69 60.62 22.52
CA PRO A 645 2.81 59.61 23.11
C PRO A 645 3.11 58.19 22.63
N SER A 646 3.29 57.29 23.59
CA SER A 646 3.36 55.84 23.36
C SER A 646 1.99 55.33 22.93
N THR A 647 1.84 55.07 21.63
CA THR A 647 0.67 54.41 21.04
C THR A 647 0.58 52.97 21.52
N ALA A 648 -0.53 52.64 22.19
CA ALA A 648 -0.95 51.27 22.46
C ALA A 648 -1.18 50.51 21.13
N PRO A 649 -0.71 49.27 20.97
CA PRO A 649 -1.18 48.43 19.89
C PRO A 649 -2.45 47.71 20.33
N THR A 650 -3.54 48.06 19.66
CA THR A 650 -4.78 47.32 19.56
C THR A 650 -4.51 45.90 19.04
N LEU A 651 -5.09 44.89 19.69
CA LEU A 651 -5.16 43.52 19.21
C LEU A 651 -5.97 43.45 17.91
N ASN A 652 -5.31 43.20 16.78
CA ASN A 652 -5.98 42.78 15.56
C ASN A 652 -5.92 41.25 15.45
N PHE A 653 -7.06 40.60 15.66
CA PHE A 653 -7.34 39.25 15.21
C PHE A 653 -7.54 39.29 13.70
N ASN A 654 -6.57 38.77 12.92
CA ASN A 654 -6.77 37.98 11.71
C ASN A 654 -5.46 37.84 10.92
N THR A 655 -5.26 36.64 10.37
CA THR A 655 -4.19 36.22 9.44
C THR A 655 -2.93 35.68 10.12
N ALA A 656 -2.93 34.37 10.40
CA ALA A 656 -1.70 33.61 10.60
C ALA A 656 -1.02 33.36 9.23
N PRO A 657 0.23 33.81 9.01
CA PRO A 657 1.07 33.25 7.97
C PRO A 657 1.49 31.84 8.39
N ALA A 658 1.62 30.94 7.41
CA ALA A 658 2.13 29.58 7.60
C ALA A 658 3.46 29.57 8.39
N PRO A 659 3.73 28.52 9.21
CA PRO A 659 4.95 28.47 9.99
C PRO A 659 6.17 28.46 9.08
N ALA A 660 7.01 29.47 9.24
CA ALA A 660 8.35 29.49 8.67
C ALA A 660 9.18 28.34 9.28
N PRO A 661 10.10 27.73 8.51
CA PRO A 661 10.98 26.70 9.03
C PRO A 661 11.80 27.24 10.21
N GLU A 662 11.92 26.44 11.28
CA GLU A 662 12.69 26.79 12.49
C GLU A 662 14.08 27.34 12.14
N PRO A 663 14.55 28.39 12.83
CA PRO A 663 15.89 28.92 12.60
C PRO A 663 16.95 27.90 13.02
N PRO A 664 18.06 27.77 12.28
CA PRO A 664 19.12 26.83 12.59
C PRO A 664 19.81 27.18 13.92
N VAL A 665 20.08 26.13 14.71
CA VAL A 665 20.83 26.20 15.97
C VAL A 665 22.17 26.93 15.74
N PRO A 666 22.53 27.95 16.53
CA PRO A 666 23.78 28.69 16.34
C PRO A 666 25.00 27.75 16.39
N GLY A 667 25.81 27.76 15.33
CA GLY A 667 27.06 26.98 15.25
C GLY A 667 26.98 25.62 14.55
N MET A 668 25.83 25.20 14.01
CA MET A 668 25.74 23.93 13.26
C MET A 668 26.30 24.09 11.82
N PRO A 669 27.33 23.32 11.40
CA PRO A 669 27.76 23.32 10.02
C PRO A 669 26.73 22.62 9.13
N VAL A 670 26.10 23.36 8.21
CA VAL A 670 25.20 22.78 7.19
C VAL A 670 26.05 22.21 6.06
N VAL A 671 26.40 20.92 6.15
CA VAL A 671 27.12 20.22 5.08
C VAL A 671 26.09 19.79 4.02
N ALA A 672 26.10 20.42 2.85
CA ALA A 672 25.17 20.10 1.76
C ALA A 672 25.56 18.83 0.98
N ALA A 673 26.86 18.50 0.96
CA ALA A 673 27.41 17.30 0.34
C ALA A 673 28.77 16.95 0.96
N LEU A 674 29.08 15.65 0.99
CA LEU A 674 30.41 15.16 1.33
C LEU A 674 31.41 15.43 0.19
N ALA A 675 32.69 15.49 0.53
CA ALA A 675 33.73 15.76 -0.44
C ALA A 675 33.81 14.66 -1.52
N LYS A 676 34.22 15.08 -2.73
CA LYS A 676 34.50 14.14 -3.82
C LYS A 676 35.83 13.44 -3.52
N VAL A 677 35.74 12.21 -3.05
CA VAL A 677 36.92 11.37 -2.83
C VAL A 677 36.88 10.05 -3.59
N PHE A 678 38.05 9.54 -3.97
CA PHE A 678 38.20 8.50 -4.98
C PHE A 678 38.90 7.23 -4.47
N THR A 679 39.70 7.32 -3.41
CA THR A 679 40.42 6.17 -2.81
C THR A 679 39.84 5.79 -1.45
N VAL A 680 40.10 4.56 -0.98
CA VAL A 680 39.71 4.15 0.38
C VAL A 680 40.45 4.96 1.44
N ARG A 681 41.71 5.35 1.18
CA ARG A 681 42.49 6.23 2.08
C ARG A 681 41.81 7.59 2.27
N ASP A 682 41.30 8.18 1.19
CA ASP A 682 40.59 9.46 1.29
C ASP A 682 39.25 9.32 2.04
N VAL A 683 38.58 8.16 1.91
CA VAL A 683 37.34 7.87 2.67
C VAL A 683 37.63 7.79 4.16
N TRP A 684 38.76 7.19 4.53
CA TRP A 684 39.19 7.08 5.92
C TRP A 684 39.62 8.45 6.48
N LYS A 685 40.37 9.22 5.69
CA LYS A 685 40.74 10.59 6.06
C LYS A 685 39.54 11.51 6.25
N GLU A 686 38.50 11.39 5.41
CA GLU A 686 37.21 12.08 5.58
C GLU A 686 36.52 11.75 6.92
N TRP A 687 36.71 10.54 7.46
CA TRP A 687 36.14 10.11 8.72
C TRP A 687 36.90 10.63 9.95
N GLU A 688 38.24 10.55 9.94
CA GLU A 688 39.07 10.85 11.11
C GLU A 688 39.56 12.29 11.19
N GLU A 689 40.01 12.86 10.07
CA GLU A 689 40.66 14.18 10.04
C GLU A 689 39.78 15.25 9.37
N GLY A 690 38.84 14.82 8.53
CA GLY A 690 38.10 15.71 7.64
C GLY A 690 38.87 16.02 6.36
N ILE A 691 38.18 16.57 5.35
CA ILE A 691 38.78 16.84 4.05
C ILE A 691 38.14 18.07 3.39
N ALA A 692 38.93 18.80 2.59
CA ALA A 692 38.48 19.98 1.85
C ALA A 692 37.79 21.06 2.72
N GLY A 693 38.33 21.31 3.91
CA GLY A 693 37.81 22.30 4.86
C GLY A 693 36.55 21.87 5.62
N GLN A 694 36.08 20.63 5.43
CA GLN A 694 34.99 20.05 6.22
C GLN A 694 35.55 19.37 7.48
N PRO A 695 34.88 19.50 8.64
CA PRO A 695 35.25 18.75 9.85
C PRO A 695 35.20 17.24 9.64
N ALA A 696 35.96 16.50 10.43
CA ALA A 696 35.92 15.03 10.46
C ALA A 696 34.49 14.51 10.62
N VAL A 697 34.08 13.57 9.77
CA VAL A 697 32.69 13.06 9.79
C VAL A 697 32.37 12.35 11.11
N ARG A 698 33.37 11.79 11.79
CA ARG A 698 33.21 11.23 13.15
C ARG A 698 32.73 12.29 14.14
N VAL A 699 33.38 13.47 14.17
CA VAL A 699 33.01 14.58 15.06
C VAL A 699 31.61 15.10 14.74
N LEU A 700 31.26 15.14 13.46
CA LEU A 700 29.93 15.54 13.01
C LEU A 700 28.84 14.56 13.52
N GLU A 701 29.10 13.25 13.44
CA GLU A 701 28.18 12.22 13.91
C GLU A 701 28.04 12.19 15.44
N GLU A 702 29.14 12.35 16.16
CA GLU A 702 29.18 12.36 17.63
C GLU A 702 28.49 13.60 18.21
N THR A 703 28.64 14.76 17.58
CA THR A 703 28.17 16.05 18.13
C THR A 703 26.74 16.39 17.72
N TRP A 704 26.32 16.08 16.49
CA TRP A 704 25.01 16.48 15.95
C TRP A 704 24.14 15.31 15.45
N GLY A 705 24.60 14.06 15.56
CA GLY A 705 23.85 12.89 15.13
C GLY A 705 23.40 12.99 13.66
N SER A 706 22.12 12.79 13.36
CA SER A 706 21.60 12.94 11.99
C SER A 706 21.33 14.38 11.54
N ARG A 707 21.44 15.38 12.42
CA ARG A 707 20.99 16.75 12.15
C ARG A 707 21.91 17.53 11.22
N TRP A 708 23.21 17.21 11.16
CA TRP A 708 24.17 17.84 10.24
C TRP A 708 23.99 17.45 8.76
N ARG A 709 23.13 16.45 8.47
CA ARG A 709 22.84 15.93 7.11
C ARG A 709 21.34 16.00 6.74
N PRO A 710 20.74 17.20 6.60
CA PRO A 710 19.30 17.35 6.35
C PRO A 710 18.86 16.88 4.95
N GLY A 711 19.75 16.96 3.94
CA GLY A 711 19.43 16.65 2.55
C GLY A 711 19.44 15.16 2.19
N ASN A 712 18.54 14.72 1.32
CA ASN A 712 18.51 13.33 0.84
C ASN A 712 19.81 12.90 0.12
N GLY A 713 20.43 13.82 -0.64
CA GLY A 713 21.69 13.56 -1.34
C GLY A 713 22.85 13.21 -0.40
N ILE A 714 23.06 14.02 0.65
CA ILE A 714 24.10 13.78 1.64
C ILE A 714 23.80 12.53 2.50
N ARG A 715 22.53 12.25 2.81
CA ARG A 715 22.15 11.01 3.51
C ARG A 715 22.52 9.76 2.71
N VAL A 716 22.32 9.78 1.39
CA VAL A 716 22.72 8.67 0.50
C VAL A 716 24.25 8.55 0.43
N GLN A 717 24.98 9.66 0.34
CA GLN A 717 26.45 9.65 0.35
C GLN A 717 26.99 9.07 1.66
N PHE A 718 26.48 9.55 2.80
CA PHE A 718 26.82 9.07 4.14
C PHE A 718 26.56 7.57 4.28
N CYS A 719 25.38 7.07 3.91
CA CYS A 719 25.07 5.64 4.02
C CYS A 719 25.97 4.75 3.15
N ARG A 720 26.51 5.26 2.04
CA ARG A 720 27.47 4.52 1.20
C ARG A 720 28.87 4.52 1.81
N ARG A 721 29.33 5.68 2.28
CA ARG A 721 30.63 5.86 2.96
C ARG A 721 30.72 5.06 4.26
N LYS A 722 29.63 5.04 5.03
CA LYS A 722 29.53 4.29 6.30
C LYS A 722 29.86 2.81 6.17
N VAL A 723 29.53 2.18 5.05
CA VAL A 723 29.86 0.76 4.81
C VAL A 723 31.38 0.54 4.76
N ILE A 724 32.14 1.52 4.28
CA ILE A 724 33.60 1.46 4.21
C ILE A 724 34.20 1.78 5.59
N TRP A 725 33.69 2.81 6.29
CA TRP A 725 34.14 3.14 7.66
C TRP A 725 33.91 1.99 8.63
N ASP A 726 32.70 1.43 8.66
CA ASP A 726 32.36 0.31 9.55
C ASP A 726 33.23 -0.92 9.26
N GLU A 727 33.63 -1.14 8.01
CA GLU A 727 34.50 -2.25 7.62
C GLU A 727 35.96 -2.01 8.01
N LEU A 728 36.46 -0.77 7.90
CA LEU A 728 37.78 -0.39 8.38
C LEU A 728 37.86 -0.49 9.91
N LEU A 729 36.86 0.05 10.62
CA LEU A 729 36.72 -0.08 12.08
C LEU A 729 36.67 -1.55 12.54
N ALA A 730 35.96 -2.40 11.81
CA ALA A 730 35.91 -3.84 12.13
C ALA A 730 37.26 -4.53 11.94
N ARG A 731 38.07 -4.12 10.95
CA ARG A 731 39.39 -4.69 10.69
C ARG A 731 40.45 -4.19 11.67
N THR A 732 40.40 -2.92 12.04
CA THR A 732 41.28 -2.37 13.09
C THR A 732 40.93 -2.96 14.46
N ALA A 733 39.64 -3.16 14.76
CA ALA A 733 39.22 -3.88 15.96
C ALA A 733 39.67 -5.36 15.99
N SER A 734 39.95 -5.97 14.83
CA SER A 734 40.50 -7.33 14.73
C SER A 734 42.03 -7.41 14.85
N GLY A 735 42.70 -6.30 15.18
CA GLY A 735 44.14 -6.25 15.44
C GLY A 735 45.01 -5.91 14.22
N LYS A 736 44.42 -5.50 13.09
CA LYS A 736 45.18 -5.03 11.91
C LYS A 736 45.51 -3.55 12.03
N SER A 737 46.66 -3.13 11.48
CA SER A 737 46.97 -1.70 11.40
C SER A 737 46.03 -1.00 10.42
N GLU A 738 45.81 0.31 10.61
CA GLU A 738 44.97 1.12 9.72
C GLU A 738 45.47 1.08 8.27
N GLU A 739 46.78 1.07 8.09
CA GLU A 739 47.44 1.06 6.79
C GLU A 739 47.23 -0.28 6.08
N GLU A 740 47.30 -1.39 6.81
CA GLU A 740 46.97 -2.72 6.28
C GLU A 740 45.48 -2.84 5.93
N ALA A 741 44.58 -2.34 6.79
CA ALA A 741 43.14 -2.39 6.56
C ALA A 741 42.72 -1.59 5.32
N VAL A 742 43.31 -0.40 5.13
CA VAL A 742 43.11 0.43 3.94
C VAL A 742 43.68 -0.26 2.70
N ALA A 743 44.90 -0.81 2.76
CA ALA A 743 45.53 -1.50 1.64
C ALA A 743 44.72 -2.73 1.18
N GLU A 744 44.17 -3.52 2.11
CA GLU A 744 43.32 -4.67 1.78
C GLU A 744 42.01 -4.26 1.10
N LEU A 745 41.35 -3.20 1.58
CA LEU A 745 40.13 -2.71 0.95
C LEU A 745 40.40 -2.09 -0.42
N GLU A 746 41.56 -1.45 -0.60
CA GLU A 746 42.01 -0.92 -1.88
C GLU A 746 42.35 -2.06 -2.87
N LEU A 747 42.97 -3.15 -2.40
CA LEU A 747 43.19 -4.37 -3.16
C LEU A 747 41.87 -5.04 -3.55
N LEU A 748 40.90 -5.10 -2.64
CA LEU A 748 39.55 -5.61 -2.90
C LEU A 748 38.76 -4.75 -3.90
N ARG A 749 39.01 -3.44 -3.88
CA ARG A 749 38.47 -2.50 -4.87
C ARG A 749 39.01 -2.83 -6.26
N ALA A 750 40.29 -3.23 -6.36
CA ALA A 750 40.98 -3.60 -7.60
C ALA A 750 40.75 -2.57 -8.71
N GLY A 751 40.96 -1.28 -8.39
CA GLY A 751 40.79 -0.15 -9.31
C GLY A 751 39.35 0.23 -9.68
N ARG A 752 38.32 -0.52 -9.24
CA ARG A 752 36.90 -0.24 -9.54
C ARG A 752 36.33 0.90 -8.68
N SER A 753 35.20 1.49 -9.05
CA SER A 753 34.61 2.59 -8.24
C SER A 753 34.33 2.20 -6.78
N LEU A 754 34.39 3.18 -5.86
CA LEU A 754 34.05 2.98 -4.44
C LEU A 754 32.62 2.43 -4.24
N ASN A 755 31.67 2.80 -5.10
CA ASN A 755 30.32 2.22 -5.06
C ASN A 755 30.34 0.70 -5.31
N ARG A 756 31.20 0.24 -6.23
CA ARG A 756 31.36 -1.18 -6.52
C ARG A 756 32.05 -1.93 -5.38
N LEU A 757 32.97 -1.27 -4.66
CA LEU A 757 33.52 -1.81 -3.40
C LEU A 757 32.43 -1.95 -2.33
N VAL A 758 31.56 -0.96 -2.16
CA VAL A 758 30.43 -1.01 -1.22
C VAL A 758 29.48 -2.18 -1.54
N ASP A 759 29.16 -2.39 -2.81
CA ASP A 759 28.31 -3.51 -3.23
C ASP A 759 28.98 -4.87 -2.98
N GLU A 760 30.29 -4.97 -3.23
CA GLU A 760 31.10 -6.17 -2.95
C GLU A 760 31.14 -6.49 -1.45
N LEU A 761 31.37 -5.48 -0.58
CA LEU A 761 31.36 -5.64 0.88
C LEU A 761 30.00 -6.10 1.39
N LYS A 762 28.89 -5.54 0.85
CA LYS A 762 27.54 -5.98 1.19
C LYS A 762 27.26 -7.42 0.75
N GLN A 763 27.75 -7.83 -0.43
CA GLN A 763 27.61 -9.21 -0.90
C GLN A 763 28.42 -10.18 -0.03
N ARG A 764 29.63 -9.80 0.40
CA ARG A 764 30.47 -10.63 1.28
C ARG A 764 29.86 -10.82 2.66
N ARG A 765 29.29 -9.78 3.29
CA ARG A 765 28.54 -9.93 4.55
C ARG A 765 27.36 -10.91 4.43
N ARG A 766 26.65 -10.89 3.29
CA ARG A 766 25.55 -11.85 3.02
C ARG A 766 26.05 -13.29 2.86
N ARG A 767 27.23 -13.49 2.25
CA ARG A 767 27.85 -14.82 2.10
C ARG A 767 28.37 -15.36 3.43
N GLY A 768 28.99 -14.51 4.26
CA GLY A 768 29.44 -14.88 5.61
C GLY A 768 28.31 -15.28 6.56
N GLN A 769 27.15 -14.61 6.49
CA GLN A 769 25.96 -15.01 7.27
C GLN A 769 25.32 -16.34 6.80
N GLY A 770 25.66 -16.82 5.60
CA GLY A 770 25.16 -18.09 5.06
C GLY A 770 25.97 -19.33 5.49
N GLN A 771 27.19 -19.16 6.02
CA GLN A 771 28.07 -20.25 6.42
C GLN A 771 28.02 -20.59 7.93
N GLY A 772 27.51 -19.68 8.77
CA GLY A 772 27.42 -19.85 10.23
C GLY A 772 26.22 -20.67 10.73
N ARG A 773 25.50 -21.40 9.87
CA ARG A 773 24.33 -22.21 10.27
C ARG A 773 24.52 -23.68 9.93
N ILE A 774 25.65 -24.24 10.34
CA ILE A 774 25.80 -25.70 10.54
C ILE A 774 25.59 -25.96 12.04
N ARG A 775 24.61 -26.81 12.34
CA ARG A 775 24.19 -27.21 13.67
C ARG A 775 25.30 -28.08 14.28
N VAL A 776 26.00 -27.58 15.29
CA VAL A 776 26.91 -28.37 16.13
C VAL A 776 26.38 -28.34 17.55
N GLN A 777 25.94 -29.50 18.03
CA GLN A 777 25.69 -29.78 19.45
C GLN A 777 27.04 -29.97 20.15
N VAL A 778 27.41 -29.06 21.04
CA VAL A 778 28.42 -29.24 22.12
C VAL A 778 28.01 -28.18 23.17
N GLY A 779 27.65 -28.49 24.42
CA GLY A 779 28.36 -29.34 25.37
C GLY A 779 29.38 -28.48 26.13
N THR A 780 28.95 -27.53 26.96
CA THR A 780 29.85 -26.76 27.84
C THR A 780 30.21 -27.59 29.09
N PRO A 781 31.50 -27.81 29.38
CA PRO A 781 31.96 -28.36 30.65
C PRO A 781 32.09 -27.23 31.69
N VAL A 782 31.80 -27.56 32.95
CA VAL A 782 32.07 -26.72 34.13
C VAL A 782 33.12 -27.46 34.98
N PRO A 783 34.08 -26.78 35.62
CA PRO A 783 35.24 -27.41 36.28
C PRO A 783 34.91 -28.03 37.65
N ASP A 784 35.64 -29.10 37.99
CA ASP A 784 35.69 -29.81 39.29
C ASP A 784 36.21 -28.91 40.43
N ASP A 785 35.71 -28.98 41.67
CA ASP A 785 36.15 -29.89 42.77
C ASP A 785 35.31 -29.59 44.05
N PRO A 786 35.43 -30.32 45.19
CA PRO A 786 35.63 -31.76 45.40
C PRO A 786 34.70 -32.39 46.48
N ASP A 787 34.76 -33.72 46.51
CA ASP A 787 34.50 -34.69 47.60
C ASP A 787 33.09 -35.32 47.80
N PRO A 788 32.98 -36.67 47.78
CA PRO A 788 31.70 -37.40 47.86
C PRO A 788 31.51 -38.19 49.17
N GLY A 789 30.29 -38.24 49.67
CA GLY A 789 29.88 -39.24 50.67
C GLY A 789 28.41 -39.12 51.09
N PRO A 790 27.78 -40.18 51.62
CA PRO A 790 27.62 -41.49 51.01
C PRO A 790 26.14 -41.76 50.64
N ARG A 791 25.92 -42.65 49.67
CA ARG A 791 24.59 -43.21 49.36
C ARG A 791 24.18 -44.22 50.44
N PRO A 792 22.87 -44.30 50.76
CA PRO A 792 22.25 -45.55 51.14
C PRO A 792 21.31 -46.06 50.05
N THR A 793 21.39 -47.36 49.83
CA THR A 793 20.54 -48.17 48.96
C THR A 793 19.19 -48.52 49.61
N ARG A 794 18.12 -48.41 48.81
CA ARG A 794 17.06 -49.43 48.54
C ARG A 794 16.31 -50.05 49.74
N ASP A 795 14.99 -49.78 49.84
CA ASP A 795 13.94 -50.78 49.48
C ASP A 795 12.48 -50.22 49.50
N GLN A 796 11.63 -50.81 48.63
CA GLN A 796 10.14 -51.03 48.66
C GLN A 796 9.18 -49.91 49.13
N GLY A 797 8.03 -49.59 48.51
CA GLY A 797 7.24 -50.24 47.45
C GLY A 797 5.90 -49.50 47.18
N HIS A 798 5.10 -50.11 46.28
CA HIS A 798 3.67 -49.92 45.98
C HIS A 798 3.18 -48.92 44.91
N ARG A 799 2.89 -49.51 43.74
CA ARG A 799 1.90 -49.10 42.72
C ARG A 799 0.53 -49.76 43.00
N ALA A 800 -0.57 -49.07 42.66
CA ALA A 800 -1.83 -49.64 42.13
C ALA A 800 -2.60 -48.51 41.40
N ARG A 801 -2.73 -48.48 40.07
CA ARG A 801 -3.73 -49.13 39.17
C ARG A 801 -5.20 -49.02 39.63
N TRP A 802 -6.01 -48.33 38.81
CA TRP A 802 -7.43 -48.66 38.61
C TRP A 802 -7.77 -48.66 37.10
N ALA A 803 -8.57 -49.66 36.72
CA ALA A 803 -8.77 -50.18 35.38
C ALA A 803 -10.16 -49.83 34.81
N ARG A 804 -10.28 -50.00 33.48
CA ARG A 804 -11.57 -50.09 32.75
C ARG A 804 -12.29 -51.40 33.07
N LEU A 805 -13.62 -51.34 33.14
CA LEU A 805 -14.52 -52.47 32.90
C LEU A 805 -15.67 -52.02 32.00
N GLY A 806 -15.88 -52.77 30.91
CA GLY A 806 -17.06 -52.63 30.05
C GLY A 806 -18.22 -53.53 30.50
N ARG A 807 -19.43 -53.19 30.07
CA ARG A 807 -20.55 -54.13 29.99
C ARG A 807 -21.16 -54.07 28.58
N ARG A 808 -21.41 -55.26 28.02
CA ARG A 808 -22.16 -55.53 26.78
C ARG A 808 -23.47 -56.26 27.14
N ARG A 809 -24.39 -56.24 26.15
CA ARG A 809 -25.68 -56.96 25.96
C ARG A 809 -26.88 -56.03 26.17
N THR A 810 -27.88 -55.93 25.28
CA THR A 810 -28.36 -56.82 24.20
C THR A 810 -29.35 -56.06 23.31
N ALA A 811 -29.40 -56.37 22.01
CA ALA A 811 -30.55 -56.11 21.14
C ALA A 811 -31.42 -57.38 21.04
N PRO A 812 -32.73 -57.29 20.79
CA PRO A 812 -33.50 -58.36 20.16
C PRO A 812 -33.68 -58.08 18.65
N ARG A 813 -34.06 -59.16 17.95
CA ARG A 813 -33.86 -59.44 16.53
C ARG A 813 -35.21 -59.68 15.85
N ARG A 814 -35.25 -59.49 14.52
CA ARG A 814 -36.16 -60.07 13.49
C ARG A 814 -37.50 -59.35 13.31
N ARG A 815 -38.02 -59.14 12.09
CA ARG A 815 -37.73 -59.74 10.77
C ARG A 815 -37.19 -58.74 9.76
#